data_AF-A0A9P0AU27-F1
#
_entry.id   AF-A0A9P0AU27-F1
#
_cell.length_a   1.000
_cell.length_b   1.000
_cell.length_c   1.000
_cell.angle_alpha   90.00
_cell.angle_beta   90.00
_cell.angle_gamma   90.00
#
_symmetry.space_group_name_H-M   'P 1'
#
loop_
_entity.id
_entity.type
_entity.pdbx_description
1 polymer ?
#
loop_
_entity_poly.entity_id
_entity_poly.type
_entity_poly.pdbx_seq_one_letter_code
_entity_poly.pdbx_strand_id
1 'polypeptide(L)'
;MDEETHVDVIPDEKPKRKVKQTVLDNFSKITNPNEKVRVKSASNLLNHLSEIKENEKDDSELKYALGRIIRGLGSSTNQARTGFYSALVGLLGIREDVSVSDLFEHVEKHLHRVGSNTKGENADVSSGQILVCGAIIRSELFYRSNAEEQKKIIELLISAGKERTYLTLVSYIFILNVLEKVTDKEAEKIVLPLIKTEILKPINEYTLDSLYFLMAVQQSKPNLVKHKLLKNAFGSDKVICQPNLSQLSNILTAIPRITSLPHPIFELFAQNLTSSEHLVEFFTELDKHLHRPNRNKHLAITTLFSHVLSTVADYEAISDLLGENFVKQTICYFKTFTKYQKDGEFQKQMHDFFEKLVATLKGESVGSTAKIRVLKRLLFHPGTFIFEKITKSKIIQHITSTLDADGVKELSDVYCDVVTGKLSVDIGPNTNERWLNNDRLYAAHLLVKLLHLPVVQKCNDWKVEKLMFLMTMGIFNKSISNVGVELANSLKDTFYGSLDLKGSKLEDIQDILTKLVKNLDEKLSVDTLETVLRNPISPENYSTWQKTMLIVDKIDRKKKRSTGIKSVFLTLFLQMQLQLLNDAKLATETLEELFNCYDRVKKSRKNSLNETEQSETSNDPLWIEVVVDLFLNLLSHNSHLLRSLIGNVFPHLCGHLNATAIHQILSVLDPKNQDNPLTNKNESDSESDGDSEEEDDESNEDSEEEESDVDEDEKQTDKLRLALHKALASNQQEDDLESIDLDQLSDSEGQKLDEALAEAFKQFKPNRGRSKKQNKDAETLTHFRVRVLDLIEIYLDSTPNMLLTLEIMLPLLQSVEFSVRDEHQKPLQTRLKSILKKLTACKKFEGLDEVTDITLCDLLKSLLEKGTKNAIIMQEMGEQISDCCIFIIKCSQIITSIEETPKKIKKHLKNNIANTISEELTNYFTKNNCLTPYVLFKSTLNLPWEGNLNITTTLLDFIYDSSIKQFKKSQALELLKIFFTNQRYLSQNPEKLRGKIAEKVSTFVHTTTDFFKDLSANITENKVKEKFLCNLFGVLASIKCCPLKFEGIHWPTLAENVREYRTHVSFSKDAKTAFNKLCNSLGVSHIVKMKQNVTKISTTTEEKDEQQVNGDAKVEKKKKNKKVNNEKLKLKKEAKSLRLQSLSEGFSSKVDFSEDKIAEDIDVEMEDSEEKKNKKKRKKKTSTSEPEEEMQEETNTKKNKKRKKKNSTSEETVDETPKNAENGVKKKNKKKKSV
;
A
#
# COMPACT_ATOMS: atom_id res chain seq x y z
N MET A 1 -37.74 34.63 70.05
CA MET A 1 -39.15 35.06 70.01
C MET A 1 -39.26 36.23 69.05
N ASP A 2 -40.48 36.49 68.63
CA ASP A 2 -40.98 37.73 68.03
C ASP A 2 -40.52 38.09 66.60
N GLU A 3 -41.48 38.66 65.88
CA GLU A 3 -41.47 39.00 64.46
C GLU A 3 -41.22 40.51 64.32
N GLU A 4 -40.72 40.96 63.16
CA GLU A 4 -41.01 42.32 62.71
C GLU A 4 -41.04 42.40 61.18
N THR A 5 -41.99 43.17 60.64
CA THR A 5 -42.27 43.25 59.19
C THR A 5 -42.22 44.68 58.67
N HIS A 6 -41.45 44.87 57.59
CA HIS A 6 -41.53 45.95 56.59
C HIS A 6 -41.90 47.39 57.02
N VAL A 7 -40.96 48.31 56.76
CA VAL A 7 -41.23 49.48 55.87
C VAL A 7 -40.04 49.63 54.90
N ASP A 8 -40.31 50.07 53.66
CA ASP A 8 -39.33 50.10 52.57
C ASP A 8 -38.44 51.37 52.54
N VAL A 9 -37.23 51.23 51.97
CA VAL A 9 -36.44 52.34 51.41
C VAL A 9 -35.87 51.92 50.06
N ILE A 10 -36.09 52.72 49.01
CA ILE A 10 -35.63 52.46 47.64
C ILE A 10 -34.38 53.30 47.34
N PRO A 11 -33.32 52.70 46.77
CA PRO A 11 -32.30 53.40 45.98
C PRO A 11 -32.20 52.90 44.53
N ASP A 12 -31.89 53.80 43.60
CA ASP A 12 -32.04 53.63 42.13
C ASP A 12 -31.31 52.44 41.46
N GLU A 13 -32.00 51.76 40.53
CA GLU A 13 -31.35 50.88 39.54
C GLU A 13 -30.74 51.68 38.37
N LYS A 14 -29.43 51.51 38.14
CA LYS A 14 -28.76 52.02 36.93
C LYS A 14 -29.13 51.18 35.68
N PRO A 15 -29.51 51.79 34.54
CA PRO A 15 -30.07 51.07 33.41
C PRO A 15 -29.04 50.23 32.64
N LYS A 16 -29.24 48.91 32.58
CA LYS A 16 -28.42 47.97 31.79
C LYS A 16 -28.81 48.05 30.30
N ARG A 17 -27.90 48.58 29.46
CA ARG A 17 -28.04 48.65 27.99
C ARG A 17 -28.11 47.24 27.36
N LYS A 18 -28.91 47.06 26.30
CA LYS A 18 -29.09 45.78 25.59
C LYS A 18 -28.49 45.82 24.18
N VAL A 19 -27.48 44.99 23.92
CA VAL A 19 -26.92 44.71 22.57
C VAL A 19 -27.85 43.77 21.80
N LYS A 20 -27.89 43.88 20.47
CA LYS A 20 -28.71 42.99 19.61
C LYS A 20 -28.27 41.53 19.73
N GLN A 21 -29.22 40.64 20.04
CA GLN A 21 -28.94 39.24 20.37
C GLN A 21 -28.26 38.45 19.24
N THR A 22 -28.48 38.82 17.98
CA THR A 22 -27.85 38.24 16.78
C THR A 22 -26.34 38.48 16.67
N VAL A 23 -25.81 39.54 17.29
CA VAL A 23 -24.39 39.90 17.24
C VAL A 23 -23.59 39.08 18.25
N LEU A 24 -24.13 38.93 19.47
CA LEU A 24 -23.59 38.06 20.51
C LEU A 24 -23.44 36.61 20.03
N ASP A 25 -24.38 36.19 19.18
CA ASP A 25 -24.44 34.88 18.54
C ASP A 25 -23.30 34.60 17.54
N ASN A 26 -22.52 35.60 17.11
CA ASN A 26 -21.33 35.38 16.26
C ASN A 26 -20.08 35.08 17.10
N PHE A 27 -19.90 35.71 18.26
CA PHE A 27 -18.72 35.49 19.12
C PHE A 27 -18.57 34.02 19.57
N SER A 28 -19.68 33.33 19.87
CA SER A 28 -19.68 31.91 20.22
C SER A 28 -19.45 30.95 19.03
N LYS A 29 -19.55 31.46 17.79
CA LYS A 29 -19.32 30.71 16.55
C LYS A 29 -17.93 30.97 15.96
N ILE A 30 -17.32 32.10 16.28
CA ILE A 30 -15.93 32.43 15.95
C ILE A 30 -14.95 31.46 16.63
N THR A 31 -15.30 30.88 17.79
CA THR A 31 -14.50 29.86 18.49
C THR A 31 -14.79 28.41 18.06
N ASN A 32 -15.59 28.19 17.01
CA ASN A 32 -16.00 26.84 16.59
C ASN A 32 -14.82 26.03 16.00
N PRO A 33 -14.71 24.71 16.23
CA PRO A 33 -13.65 23.90 15.63
C PRO A 33 -13.71 23.85 14.08
N ASN A 34 -14.89 24.02 13.47
CA ASN A 34 -15.03 24.08 12.01
C ASN A 34 -14.66 25.49 11.48
N GLU A 35 -13.57 25.55 10.72
CA GLU A 35 -13.05 26.78 10.10
C GLU A 35 -14.09 27.54 9.27
N LYS A 36 -14.91 26.84 8.47
CA LYS A 36 -15.94 27.48 7.63
C LYS A 36 -17.06 28.13 8.46
N VAL A 37 -17.26 27.67 9.70
CA VAL A 37 -18.15 28.31 10.68
C VAL A 37 -17.47 29.53 11.30
N ARG A 38 -16.19 29.41 11.70
CA ARG A 38 -15.41 30.55 12.23
C ARG A 38 -15.37 31.71 11.25
N VAL A 39 -14.93 31.46 10.02
CA VAL A 39 -14.79 32.49 8.97
C VAL A 39 -16.14 33.15 8.68
N LYS A 40 -17.21 32.36 8.50
CA LYS A 40 -18.55 32.93 8.23
C LYS A 40 -19.05 33.82 9.38
N SER A 41 -18.87 33.40 10.64
CA SER A 41 -19.30 34.23 11.78
C SER A 41 -18.36 35.41 12.06
N ALA A 42 -17.08 35.32 11.69
CA ALA A 42 -16.19 36.48 11.66
C ALA A 42 -16.66 37.49 10.60
N SER A 43 -16.90 37.08 9.35
CA SER A 43 -17.46 37.97 8.31
C SER A 43 -18.80 38.59 8.71
N ASN A 44 -19.71 37.81 9.32
CA ASN A 44 -20.98 38.36 9.83
C ASN A 44 -20.78 39.43 10.92
N LEU A 45 -19.79 39.24 11.81
CA LEU A 45 -19.45 40.21 12.84
C LEU A 45 -18.80 41.46 12.24
N LEU A 46 -17.86 41.28 11.30
CA LEU A 46 -17.17 42.38 10.61
C LEU A 46 -18.13 43.25 9.80
N ASN A 47 -19.03 42.64 9.04
CA ASN A 47 -20.06 43.38 8.29
C ASN A 47 -20.90 44.25 9.23
N HIS A 48 -21.41 43.66 10.33
CA HIS A 48 -22.17 44.41 11.34
C HIS A 48 -21.35 45.57 11.94
N LEU A 49 -20.08 45.35 12.30
CA LEU A 49 -19.20 46.39 12.85
C LEU A 49 -18.78 47.45 11.81
N SER A 50 -18.84 47.15 10.51
CA SER A 50 -18.58 48.11 9.42
C SER A 50 -19.76 49.05 9.14
N GLU A 51 -21.00 48.65 9.50
CA GLU A 51 -22.20 49.46 9.33
C GLU A 51 -22.43 50.47 10.48
N ILE A 52 -21.64 50.39 11.56
CA ILE A 52 -21.69 51.24 12.75
C ILE A 52 -21.06 52.61 12.46
N LYS A 53 -21.88 53.67 12.47
CA LYS A 53 -21.48 55.07 12.24
C LYS A 53 -21.01 55.78 13.51
N GLU A 54 -20.41 56.96 13.36
CA GLU A 54 -19.99 57.83 14.46
C GLU A 54 -21.18 58.46 15.21
N ASN A 55 -21.78 57.73 16.15
CA ASN A 55 -22.69 58.25 17.16
C ASN A 55 -22.32 57.70 18.54
N GLU A 56 -22.59 58.42 19.64
CA GLU A 56 -22.24 57.99 21.01
C GLU A 56 -22.77 56.60 21.43
N LYS A 57 -23.89 56.16 20.86
CA LYS A 57 -24.46 54.83 21.10
C LYS A 57 -23.70 53.74 20.35
N ASP A 58 -23.29 54.07 19.13
CA ASP A 58 -22.71 53.17 18.13
C ASP A 58 -21.22 52.89 18.47
N ASP A 59 -20.47 53.91 18.90
CA ASP A 59 -19.13 53.79 19.51
C ASP A 59 -19.12 52.80 20.69
N SER A 60 -20.16 52.84 21.54
CA SER A 60 -20.24 51.96 22.71
C SER A 60 -20.46 50.48 22.36
N GLU A 61 -20.97 50.16 21.17
CA GLU A 61 -21.06 48.78 20.67
C GLU A 61 -19.73 48.31 20.05
N LEU A 62 -18.99 49.20 19.37
CA LEU A 62 -17.63 48.92 18.88
C LEU A 62 -16.68 48.60 20.05
N LYS A 63 -16.60 49.48 21.06
CA LYS A 63 -15.72 49.28 22.23
C LYS A 63 -16.07 48.03 23.03
N TYR A 64 -17.35 47.65 23.11
CA TYR A 64 -17.74 46.35 23.67
C TYR A 64 -17.27 45.16 22.82
N ALA A 65 -17.42 45.23 21.50
CA ALA A 65 -16.99 44.18 20.58
C ALA A 65 -15.46 44.01 20.55
N LEU A 66 -14.72 45.11 20.49
CA LEU A 66 -13.27 45.14 20.47
C LEU A 66 -12.67 44.59 21.78
N GLY A 67 -13.21 45.00 22.95
CA GLY A 67 -12.85 44.40 24.23
C GLY A 67 -13.17 42.90 24.33
N ARG A 68 -14.28 42.46 23.72
CA ARG A 68 -14.64 41.03 23.60
C ARG A 68 -13.66 40.24 22.73
N ILE A 69 -13.20 40.80 21.60
CA ILE A 69 -12.23 40.16 20.71
C ILE A 69 -10.87 40.07 21.41
N ILE A 70 -10.37 41.17 21.97
CA ILE A 70 -9.05 41.23 22.63
C ILE A 70 -9.00 40.27 23.82
N ARG A 71 -10.02 40.24 24.69
CA ARG A 71 -10.11 39.25 25.77
C ARG A 71 -10.12 37.81 25.26
N GLY A 72 -10.68 37.57 24.07
CA GLY A 72 -10.72 36.26 23.42
C GLY A 72 -9.36 35.74 22.96
N LEU A 73 -8.38 36.63 22.73
CA LEU A 73 -7.00 36.25 22.37
C LEU A 73 -6.25 35.61 23.54
N GLY A 74 -6.58 35.99 24.78
CA GLY A 74 -6.09 35.36 26.01
C GLY A 74 -6.83 34.06 26.37
N SER A 75 -7.37 33.33 25.40
CA SER A 75 -8.02 32.02 25.63
C SER A 75 -6.98 30.89 25.67
N SER A 76 -7.19 29.92 26.56
CA SER A 76 -6.44 28.67 26.67
C SER A 76 -6.66 27.66 25.52
N THR A 77 -7.20 28.08 24.37
CA THR A 77 -7.50 27.17 23.24
C THR A 77 -7.13 27.77 21.89
N ASN A 78 -6.31 27.06 21.10
CA ASN A 78 -5.85 27.51 19.77
C ASN A 78 -7.01 27.85 18.81
N GLN A 79 -8.14 27.12 18.88
CA GLN A 79 -9.30 27.38 18.01
C GLN A 79 -9.96 28.73 18.32
N ALA A 80 -10.02 29.12 19.60
CA ALA A 80 -10.50 30.43 20.01
C ALA A 80 -9.48 31.54 19.67
N ARG A 81 -8.20 31.36 20.05
CA ARG A 81 -7.10 32.29 19.71
C ARG A 81 -7.12 32.63 18.21
N THR A 82 -7.18 31.61 17.36
CA THR A 82 -7.23 31.75 15.88
C THR A 82 -8.47 32.51 15.39
N GLY A 83 -9.65 32.20 15.94
CA GLY A 83 -10.91 32.84 15.56
C GLY A 83 -10.93 34.33 15.91
N PHE A 84 -10.56 34.67 17.15
CA PHE A 84 -10.49 36.06 17.60
C PHE A 84 -9.38 36.85 16.91
N TYR A 85 -8.22 36.23 16.64
CA TYR A 85 -7.13 36.87 15.90
C TYR A 85 -7.55 37.26 14.49
N SER A 86 -8.18 36.33 13.76
CA SER A 86 -8.70 36.58 12.41
C SER A 86 -9.77 37.68 12.41
N ALA A 87 -10.63 37.72 13.44
CA ALA A 87 -11.61 38.78 13.61
C ALA A 87 -10.97 40.15 13.93
N LEU A 88 -9.89 40.21 14.72
CA LEU A 88 -9.20 41.46 15.03
C LEU A 88 -8.48 42.02 13.79
N VAL A 89 -7.72 41.19 13.08
CA VAL A 89 -7.03 41.60 11.83
C VAL A 89 -8.04 42.10 10.80
N GLY A 90 -9.16 41.40 10.62
CA GLY A 90 -10.22 41.82 9.72
C GLY A 90 -10.90 43.14 10.14
N LEU A 91 -11.06 43.39 11.44
CA LEU A 91 -11.68 44.62 11.95
C LEU A 91 -10.77 45.82 11.71
N LEU A 92 -9.49 45.71 12.07
CA LEU A 92 -8.48 46.76 11.89
C LEU A 92 -8.12 47.00 10.41
N GLY A 93 -8.41 46.05 9.52
CA GLY A 93 -8.31 46.23 8.07
C GLY A 93 -9.51 46.93 7.41
N ILE A 94 -10.60 47.17 8.16
CA ILE A 94 -11.84 47.81 7.67
C ILE A 94 -12.12 49.14 8.39
N ARG A 95 -11.72 49.27 9.67
CA ARG A 95 -11.94 50.44 10.53
C ARG A 95 -10.64 51.24 10.69
N GLU A 96 -10.59 52.44 10.13
CA GLU A 96 -9.44 53.35 10.27
C GLU A 96 -9.52 54.26 11.52
N ASP A 97 -10.65 54.25 12.22
CA ASP A 97 -10.94 55.06 13.41
C ASP A 97 -10.51 54.39 14.74
N VAL A 98 -9.96 53.16 14.69
CA VAL A 98 -9.43 52.45 15.85
C VAL A 98 -7.93 52.71 15.97
N SER A 99 -7.51 53.47 16.99
CA SER A 99 -6.09 53.75 17.23
C SER A 99 -5.38 52.61 17.97
N VAL A 100 -4.04 52.64 17.97
CA VAL A 100 -3.24 51.75 18.84
C VAL A 100 -3.49 52.06 20.31
N SER A 101 -3.74 53.31 20.65
CA SER A 101 -4.05 53.72 22.02
C SER A 101 -5.38 53.11 22.53
N ASP A 102 -6.43 53.00 21.70
CA ASP A 102 -7.67 52.29 22.04
C ASP A 102 -7.43 50.78 22.27
N LEU A 103 -6.61 50.16 21.42
CA LEU A 103 -6.24 48.76 21.54
C LEU A 103 -5.46 48.50 22.84
N PHE A 104 -4.56 49.40 23.21
CA PHE A 104 -3.78 49.28 24.44
C PHE A 104 -4.62 49.49 25.71
N GLU A 105 -5.61 50.40 25.72
CA GLU A 105 -6.57 50.48 26.85
C GLU A 105 -7.25 49.12 27.08
N HIS A 106 -7.70 48.47 26.01
CA HIS A 106 -8.33 47.15 26.11
C HIS A 106 -7.34 46.01 26.43
N VAL A 107 -6.06 46.10 26.07
CA VAL A 107 -5.02 45.18 26.53
C VAL A 107 -4.80 45.33 28.04
N GLU A 108 -4.60 46.55 28.54
CA GLU A 108 -4.44 46.80 29.98
C GLU A 108 -5.67 46.37 30.78
N LYS A 109 -6.87 46.52 30.22
CA LYS A 109 -8.16 46.22 30.86
C LYS A 109 -8.55 44.73 30.83
N HIS A 110 -8.03 43.93 29.89
CA HIS A 110 -8.48 42.55 29.66
C HIS A 110 -7.37 41.50 29.53
N LEU A 111 -6.12 41.92 29.35
CA LEU A 111 -4.93 41.08 29.20
C LEU A 111 -3.79 41.59 30.10
N HIS A 112 -4.10 41.95 31.36
CA HIS A 112 -3.10 42.22 32.39
C HIS A 112 -2.69 40.93 33.11
N ARG A 113 -1.40 40.83 33.47
CA ARG A 113 -0.87 39.75 34.32
C ARG A 113 -1.12 40.11 35.78
N VAL A 114 -1.59 39.16 36.60
CA VAL A 114 -1.77 39.35 38.05
C VAL A 114 -0.94 38.31 38.80
N GLY A 115 -0.37 38.67 39.95
CA GLY A 115 0.40 37.74 40.79
C GLY A 115 -0.41 36.57 41.37
N SER A 116 -1.74 36.64 41.32
CA SER A 116 -2.67 35.57 41.69
C SER A 116 -2.99 34.60 40.55
N ASN A 117 -2.67 34.94 39.30
CA ASN A 117 -2.92 34.08 38.15
C ASN A 117 -1.96 32.89 38.16
N THR A 118 -2.40 31.75 37.64
CA THR A 118 -1.52 30.60 37.46
C THR A 118 -0.40 30.86 36.45
N LYS A 119 0.67 30.07 36.57
CA LYS A 119 1.78 29.95 35.61
C LYS A 119 1.32 29.63 34.16
N GLY A 120 0.09 29.13 33.96
CA GLY A 120 -0.51 28.92 32.64
C GLY A 120 -1.27 30.15 32.14
N GLU A 121 -2.16 30.71 32.97
CA GLU A 121 -2.98 31.88 32.61
C GLU A 121 -2.14 33.13 32.26
N ASN A 122 -1.02 33.36 32.95
CA ASN A 122 -0.11 34.47 32.56
C ASN A 122 0.60 34.23 31.21
N ALA A 123 0.75 32.97 30.78
CA ALA A 123 1.23 32.63 29.44
C ALA A 123 0.11 32.74 28.38
N ASP A 124 -1.14 32.41 28.72
CA ASP A 124 -2.32 32.68 27.86
C ASP A 124 -2.52 34.19 27.65
N VAL A 125 -2.42 34.98 28.72
CA VAL A 125 -2.45 36.45 28.65
C VAL A 125 -1.33 36.98 27.77
N SER A 126 -0.10 36.47 27.93
CA SER A 126 1.05 36.89 27.12
C SER A 126 0.91 36.47 25.65
N SER A 127 0.39 35.28 25.37
CA SER A 127 -0.01 34.85 24.02
C SER A 127 -1.04 35.81 23.41
N GLY A 128 -2.05 36.22 24.20
CA GLY A 128 -3.02 37.24 23.82
C GLY A 128 -2.39 38.60 23.49
N GLN A 129 -1.44 39.07 24.30
CA GLN A 129 -0.69 40.32 24.06
C GLN A 129 0.11 40.26 22.75
N ILE A 130 0.79 39.15 22.49
CA ILE A 130 1.53 38.90 21.23
C ILE A 130 0.57 38.90 20.03
N LEU A 131 -0.61 38.28 20.16
CA LEU A 131 -1.62 38.23 19.12
C LEU A 131 -2.28 39.60 18.85
N VAL A 132 -2.43 40.50 19.84
CA VAL A 132 -2.85 41.89 19.60
C VAL A 132 -1.79 42.63 18.78
N CYS A 133 -0.52 42.57 19.21
CA CYS A 133 0.58 43.22 18.49
C CYS A 133 0.71 42.69 17.06
N GLY A 134 0.64 41.36 16.91
CA GLY A 134 0.63 40.68 15.62
C GLY A 134 -0.61 40.95 14.77
N ALA A 135 -1.70 41.48 15.34
CA ALA A 135 -2.86 41.94 14.57
C ALA A 135 -2.64 43.36 14.04
N ILE A 136 -2.13 44.26 14.88
CA ILE A 136 -1.73 45.64 14.53
C ILE A 136 -0.69 45.66 13.40
N ILE A 137 0.24 44.70 13.40
CA ILE A 137 1.27 44.55 12.36
C ILE A 137 0.66 43.99 11.05
N ARG A 138 -0.29 43.05 11.12
CA ARG A 138 -0.91 42.45 9.92
C ARG A 138 -2.05 43.29 9.30
N SER A 139 -2.64 44.23 10.03
CA SER A 139 -3.61 45.19 9.51
C SER A 139 -2.98 46.47 8.96
N GLU A 140 -1.65 46.51 8.80
CA GLU A 140 -0.84 47.69 8.45
C GLU A 140 -0.92 48.87 9.45
N LEU A 141 -1.67 48.74 10.56
CA LEU A 141 -1.90 49.83 11.51
C LEU A 141 -0.57 50.30 12.14
N PHE A 142 0.36 49.38 12.42
CA PHE A 142 1.70 49.70 12.92
C PHE A 142 2.40 50.81 12.11
N TYR A 143 2.30 50.79 10.77
CA TYR A 143 2.98 51.75 9.89
C TYR A 143 2.25 53.10 9.78
N ARG A 144 1.01 53.17 10.27
CA ARG A 144 0.19 54.40 10.36
C ARG A 144 0.34 55.09 11.72
N SER A 145 0.73 54.33 12.75
CA SER A 145 0.92 54.80 14.13
C SER A 145 2.14 55.70 14.31
N ASN A 146 2.18 56.44 15.42
CA ASN A 146 3.33 57.29 15.74
C ASN A 146 4.52 56.48 16.31
N ALA A 147 5.69 57.11 16.37
CA ALA A 147 6.94 56.46 16.78
C ALA A 147 7.03 56.06 18.27
N GLU A 148 6.10 56.50 19.13
CA GLU A 148 5.99 56.02 20.51
C GLU A 148 5.06 54.80 20.59
N GLU A 149 3.94 54.81 19.87
CA GLU A 149 3.05 53.65 19.71
C GLU A 149 3.79 52.46 19.08
N GLN A 150 4.59 52.69 18.05
CA GLN A 150 5.44 51.67 17.42
C GLN A 150 6.44 51.05 18.40
N LYS A 151 7.02 51.84 19.33
CA LYS A 151 7.90 51.33 20.38
C LYS A 151 7.13 50.48 21.39
N LYS A 152 5.98 50.96 21.89
CA LYS A 152 5.12 50.22 22.84
C LYS A 152 4.73 48.84 22.29
N ILE A 153 4.45 48.71 20.99
CA ILE A 153 4.15 47.44 20.34
C ILE A 153 5.35 46.47 20.37
N ILE A 154 6.55 46.96 20.07
CA ILE A 154 7.78 46.14 20.08
C ILE A 154 8.18 45.78 21.52
N GLU A 155 8.08 46.72 22.47
CA GLU A 155 8.32 46.51 23.90
C GLU A 155 7.37 45.45 24.48
N LEU A 156 6.08 45.48 24.10
CA LEU A 156 5.10 44.48 24.50
C LEU A 156 5.37 43.11 23.85
N LEU A 157 5.76 43.05 22.57
CA LEU A 157 6.18 41.80 21.93
C LEU A 157 7.38 41.15 22.63
N ILE A 158 8.39 41.94 23.01
CA ILE A 158 9.57 41.45 23.72
C ILE A 158 9.21 41.03 25.15
N SER A 159 8.41 41.80 25.89
CA SER A 159 8.07 41.51 27.29
C SER A 159 7.02 40.39 27.46
N ALA A 160 6.22 40.11 26.44
CA ALA A 160 5.31 38.95 26.38
C ALA A 160 6.01 37.69 25.84
N GLY A 161 6.87 37.83 24.82
CA GLY A 161 7.64 36.70 24.27
C GLY A 161 8.59 36.07 25.27
N LYS A 162 9.10 36.85 26.23
CA LYS A 162 9.98 36.39 27.32
C LYS A 162 9.28 35.67 28.48
N GLU A 163 7.94 35.72 28.57
CA GLU A 163 7.20 35.04 29.66
C GLU A 163 7.39 33.51 29.59
N ARG A 164 7.50 32.95 28.38
CA ARG A 164 7.73 31.52 28.13
C ARG A 164 8.58 31.31 26.88
N THR A 165 9.45 30.31 26.91
CA THR A 165 10.31 29.92 25.78
C THR A 165 9.52 29.71 24.48
N TYR A 166 8.41 28.97 24.52
CA TYR A 166 7.58 28.72 23.33
C TYR A 166 6.83 29.94 22.78
N LEU A 167 6.81 31.08 23.50
CA LEU A 167 6.26 32.34 23.00
C LEU A 167 7.33 33.23 22.33
N THR A 168 8.62 32.97 22.58
CA THR A 168 9.74 33.80 22.13
C THR A 168 9.82 33.85 20.60
N LEU A 169 9.85 32.70 19.92
CA LEU A 169 9.81 32.63 18.45
C LEU A 169 8.65 33.43 17.82
N VAL A 170 7.44 33.32 18.36
CA VAL A 170 6.26 33.98 17.78
C VAL A 170 6.39 35.50 17.86
N SER A 171 6.90 36.03 18.98
CA SER A 171 7.24 37.45 19.10
C SER A 171 8.32 37.88 18.10
N TYR A 172 9.40 37.10 17.95
CA TYR A 172 10.47 37.41 17.00
C TYR A 172 9.99 37.39 15.54
N ILE A 173 9.10 36.46 15.15
CA ILE A 173 8.49 36.43 13.81
C ILE A 173 7.71 37.72 13.53
N PHE A 174 6.91 38.22 14.48
CA PHE A 174 6.19 39.49 14.29
C PHE A 174 7.14 40.70 14.19
N ILE A 175 8.26 40.71 14.91
CA ILE A 175 9.28 41.77 14.80
C ILE A 175 10.02 41.69 13.45
N LEU A 176 10.28 40.49 12.92
CA LEU A 176 10.84 40.30 11.58
C LEU A 176 9.88 40.81 10.49
N ASN A 177 8.57 40.53 10.60
CA ASN A 177 7.57 41.07 9.69
C ASN A 177 7.45 42.62 9.73
N VAL A 178 7.89 43.27 10.81
CA VAL A 178 8.07 44.74 10.85
C VAL A 178 9.33 45.16 10.09
N LEU A 179 10.46 44.49 10.34
CA LEU A 179 11.74 44.78 9.69
C LEU A 179 11.71 44.59 8.17
N GLU A 180 10.91 43.66 7.66
CA GLU A 180 10.65 43.48 6.22
C GLU A 180 10.08 44.75 5.54
N LYS A 181 9.32 45.57 6.26
CA LYS A 181 8.54 46.69 5.71
C LYS A 181 9.11 48.09 6.02
N VAL A 182 9.84 48.27 7.12
CA VAL A 182 10.44 49.58 7.46
C VAL A 182 11.74 49.83 6.68
N THR A 183 12.08 51.10 6.45
CA THR A 183 13.39 51.48 5.89
C THR A 183 14.50 51.28 6.92
N ASP A 184 15.74 51.11 6.47
CA ASP A 184 16.90 50.89 7.35
C ASP A 184 17.11 52.03 8.36
N LYS A 185 16.75 53.27 7.99
CA LYS A 185 16.82 54.45 8.86
C LYS A 185 15.78 54.41 9.98
N GLU A 186 14.57 53.93 9.68
CA GLU A 186 13.51 53.75 10.67
C GLU A 186 13.83 52.56 11.58
N ALA A 187 14.34 51.46 11.02
CA ALA A 187 14.80 50.32 11.79
C ALA A 187 15.95 50.68 12.75
N GLU A 188 16.96 51.43 12.31
CA GLU A 188 18.07 51.89 13.17
C GLU A 188 17.60 52.87 14.27
N LYS A 189 16.53 53.63 14.04
CA LYS A 189 15.98 54.62 15.00
C LYS A 189 14.94 54.06 15.98
N ILE A 190 14.11 53.10 15.54
CA ILE A 190 12.88 52.68 16.25
C ILE A 190 13.00 51.24 16.74
N VAL A 191 13.42 50.30 15.89
CA VAL A 191 13.44 48.86 16.21
C VAL A 191 14.75 48.47 16.90
N LEU A 192 15.89 48.86 16.32
CA LEU A 192 17.23 48.48 16.78
C LEU A 192 17.49 48.78 18.27
N PRO A 193 17.11 49.95 18.83
CA PRO A 193 17.35 50.24 20.25
C PRO A 193 16.65 49.25 21.20
N LEU A 194 15.50 48.71 20.80
CA LEU A 194 14.68 47.80 21.59
C LEU A 194 15.15 46.34 21.46
N ILE A 195 15.52 45.92 20.24
CA ILE A 195 15.97 44.54 19.98
C ILE A 195 17.46 44.31 20.30
N LYS A 196 18.24 45.38 20.56
CA LYS A 196 19.70 45.31 20.75
C LYS A 196 20.13 44.30 21.81
N THR A 197 19.39 44.18 22.92
CA THR A 197 19.68 43.22 23.99
C THR A 197 19.41 41.78 23.60
N GLU A 198 18.64 41.54 22.54
CA GLU A 198 18.33 40.20 22.03
C GLU A 198 19.31 39.74 20.95
N ILE A 199 19.79 40.67 20.12
CA ILE A 199 20.70 40.36 19.00
C ILE A 199 22.20 40.58 19.31
N LEU A 200 22.56 41.13 20.47
CA LEU A 200 23.97 41.32 20.90
C LEU A 200 24.21 40.75 22.31
N LYS A 201 23.92 39.46 22.50
CA LYS A 201 24.28 38.70 23.71
C LYS A 201 25.68 38.06 23.55
N PRO A 202 26.33 37.58 24.62
CA PRO A 202 27.40 36.60 24.52
C PRO A 202 26.89 35.31 23.85
N ILE A 203 27.71 34.65 23.02
CA ILE A 203 27.29 33.43 22.28
C ILE A 203 26.68 32.33 23.19
N ASN A 204 27.16 32.21 24.43
CA ASN A 204 26.68 31.21 25.41
C ASN A 204 25.24 31.45 25.91
N GLU A 205 24.67 32.64 25.68
CA GLU A 205 23.29 32.99 26.09
C GLU A 205 22.27 32.80 24.95
N TYR A 206 22.70 32.38 23.76
CA TYR A 206 21.79 32.19 22.63
C TYR A 206 20.96 30.93 22.78
N THR A 207 19.66 31.09 22.56
CA THR A 207 18.70 30.02 22.33
C THR A 207 18.52 29.80 20.83
N LEU A 208 17.90 28.67 20.49
CA LEU A 208 17.55 28.30 19.12
C LEU A 208 16.67 29.39 18.44
N ASP A 209 15.70 29.96 19.16
CA ASP A 209 14.88 31.10 18.75
C ASP A 209 15.68 32.40 18.52
N SER A 210 16.60 32.73 19.42
CA SER A 210 17.34 34.01 19.37
C SER A 210 18.52 33.98 18.38
N LEU A 211 19.09 32.80 18.11
CA LEU A 211 20.03 32.59 17.02
C LEU A 211 19.32 32.78 15.67
N TYR A 212 18.11 32.24 15.51
CA TYR A 212 17.25 32.51 14.36
C TYR A 212 16.93 34.00 14.21
N PHE A 213 16.54 34.67 15.29
CA PHE A 213 16.23 36.10 15.24
C PHE A 213 17.45 36.92 14.79
N LEU A 214 18.65 36.67 15.34
CA LEU A 214 19.88 37.30 14.88
C LEU A 214 20.13 37.07 13.38
N MET A 215 20.09 35.82 12.92
CA MET A 215 20.40 35.48 11.52
C MET A 215 19.36 36.03 10.55
N ALA A 216 18.07 36.03 10.93
CA ALA A 216 17.00 36.59 10.11
C ALA A 216 17.04 38.14 10.07
N VAL A 217 17.42 38.81 11.18
CA VAL A 217 17.71 40.26 11.16
C VAL A 217 18.94 40.55 10.29
N GLN A 218 19.99 39.73 10.34
CA GLN A 218 21.18 39.88 9.50
C GLN A 218 20.86 39.68 8.01
N GLN A 219 20.01 38.71 7.65
CA GLN A 219 19.60 38.45 6.27
C GLN A 219 18.67 39.54 5.71
N SER A 220 17.68 39.98 6.50
CA SER A 220 16.70 41.00 6.08
C SER A 220 17.25 42.43 6.10
N LYS A 221 18.13 42.75 7.05
CA LYS A 221 18.68 44.09 7.29
C LYS A 221 20.17 44.05 7.67
N PRO A 222 21.09 43.71 6.74
CA PRO A 222 22.53 43.63 7.01
C PRO A 222 23.12 44.91 7.64
N ASN A 223 22.59 46.07 7.24
CA ASN A 223 23.03 47.38 7.75
C ASN A 223 22.78 47.59 9.25
N LEU A 224 21.90 46.84 9.91
CA LEU A 224 21.69 46.94 11.36
C LEU A 224 22.73 46.14 12.14
N VAL A 225 23.16 44.99 11.59
CA VAL A 225 24.07 44.03 12.23
C VAL A 225 25.52 44.29 11.78
N LYS A 226 25.95 45.55 11.92
CA LYS A 226 27.26 46.07 11.45
C LYS A 226 28.41 45.23 12.04
N HIS A 227 29.44 44.89 11.25
CA HIS A 227 30.53 43.98 11.66
C HIS A 227 31.21 44.31 13.01
N LYS A 228 31.28 45.61 13.40
CA LYS A 228 31.80 46.02 14.73
C LYS A 228 30.97 45.53 15.91
N LEU A 229 29.66 45.32 15.71
CA LEU A 229 28.75 44.77 16.71
C LEU A 229 28.90 43.25 16.82
N LEU A 230 29.02 42.55 15.68
CA LEU A 230 29.32 41.11 15.65
C LEU A 230 30.67 40.80 16.34
N LYS A 231 31.73 41.58 16.07
CA LYS A 231 33.03 41.35 16.72
C LYS A 231 33.00 41.46 18.24
N ASN A 232 32.06 42.24 18.80
CA ASN A 232 31.89 42.37 20.25
C ASN A 232 31.09 41.22 20.89
N ALA A 233 30.22 40.55 20.13
CA ALA A 233 29.35 39.47 20.63
C ALA A 233 29.86 38.05 20.29
N PHE A 234 30.52 37.91 19.14
CA PHE A 234 30.95 36.65 18.51
C PHE A 234 32.46 36.55 18.27
N GLY A 235 33.24 37.57 18.65
CA GLY A 235 34.69 37.67 18.37
C GLY A 235 35.07 37.85 16.89
N SER A 236 34.08 37.81 15.98
CA SER A 236 34.23 37.69 14.54
C SER A 236 33.26 38.62 13.79
N ASP A 237 33.51 38.89 12.51
CA ASP A 237 32.58 39.62 11.63
C ASP A 237 31.51 38.75 10.96
N LYS A 238 31.58 37.42 11.16
CA LYS A 238 30.59 36.40 10.77
C LYS A 238 30.07 35.66 12.01
N VAL A 239 28.83 35.18 11.98
CA VAL A 239 28.29 34.28 13.03
C VAL A 239 28.96 32.89 12.94
N ILE A 240 28.90 32.27 11.76
CA ILE A 240 29.59 30.99 11.47
C ILE A 240 31.08 31.28 11.24
N CYS A 241 31.92 30.82 12.16
CA CYS A 241 33.38 30.88 12.09
C CYS A 241 34.02 29.95 13.13
N GLN A 242 35.29 29.55 12.94
CA GLN A 242 36.03 28.59 13.76
C GLN A 242 35.75 28.63 15.29
N PRO A 243 35.82 29.80 15.97
CA PRO A 243 35.70 29.85 17.44
C PRO A 243 34.29 29.51 17.96
N ASN A 244 33.28 29.65 17.09
CA ASN A 244 31.87 29.58 17.44
C ASN A 244 31.23 28.23 17.09
N LEU A 245 31.90 27.38 16.30
CA LEU A 245 31.32 26.13 15.76
C LEU A 245 30.78 25.21 16.87
N SER A 246 31.50 25.05 17.99
CA SER A 246 31.08 24.20 19.11
C SER A 246 29.91 24.76 19.92
N GLN A 247 29.75 26.08 20.01
CA GLN A 247 28.57 26.67 20.63
C GLN A 247 27.35 26.65 19.69
N LEU A 248 27.57 26.82 18.39
CA LEU A 248 26.51 26.67 17.39
C LEU A 248 26.02 25.20 17.30
N SER A 249 26.89 24.20 17.44
CA SER A 249 26.50 22.79 17.52
C SER A 249 25.76 22.47 18.84
N ASN A 250 26.17 23.07 19.96
CA ASN A 250 25.41 23.04 21.22
C ASN A 250 23.98 23.57 21.00
N ILE A 251 23.81 24.76 20.45
CA ILE A 251 22.50 25.41 20.28
C ILE A 251 21.58 24.61 19.35
N LEU A 252 22.06 24.16 18.19
CA LEU A 252 21.20 23.42 17.23
C LEU A 252 20.87 21.99 17.67
N THR A 253 21.67 21.38 18.55
CA THR A 253 21.37 20.04 19.10
C THR A 253 20.63 20.08 20.45
N ALA A 254 20.45 21.26 21.06
CA ALA A 254 19.75 21.46 22.33
C ALA A 254 18.22 21.56 22.16
N ILE A 255 17.61 20.75 21.27
CA ILE A 255 16.15 20.72 21.13
C ILE A 255 15.49 20.04 22.36
N PRO A 256 14.52 20.68 23.04
CA PRO A 256 13.87 20.09 24.21
C PRO A 256 12.87 19.00 23.81
N ARG A 257 12.20 19.15 22.66
CA ARG A 257 11.16 18.25 22.15
C ARG A 257 11.28 18.13 20.63
N ILE A 258 10.73 17.05 20.09
CA ILE A 258 10.80 16.73 18.66
C ILE A 258 9.95 17.72 17.82
N THR A 259 8.92 18.30 18.45
CA THR A 259 8.13 19.40 17.90
C THR A 259 8.93 20.69 17.66
N SER A 260 10.18 20.78 18.13
CA SER A 260 11.13 21.85 17.80
C SER A 260 11.93 21.61 16.50
N LEU A 261 11.86 20.44 15.87
CA LEU A 261 12.53 20.18 14.58
C LEU A 261 12.05 21.02 13.39
N PRO A 262 10.74 21.35 13.20
CA PRO A 262 10.30 22.23 12.11
C PRO A 262 10.63 23.72 12.34
N HIS A 263 11.59 24.05 13.22
CA HIS A 263 11.99 25.43 13.48
C HIS A 263 12.78 26.01 12.29
N PRO A 264 12.48 27.25 11.82
CA PRO A 264 13.07 27.82 10.61
C PRO A 264 14.60 28.03 10.66
N ILE A 265 15.23 27.87 11.83
CA ILE A 265 16.69 27.92 11.96
C ILE A 265 17.40 26.82 11.18
N PHE A 266 16.83 25.61 11.06
CA PHE A 266 17.54 24.51 10.40
C PHE A 266 17.71 24.79 8.90
N GLU A 267 16.72 25.44 8.28
CA GLU A 267 16.81 25.88 6.90
C GLU A 267 17.74 27.10 6.76
N LEU A 268 17.55 28.15 7.57
CA LEU A 268 18.34 29.38 7.49
C LEU A 268 19.83 29.15 7.82
N PHE A 269 20.12 28.31 8.80
CA PHE A 269 21.49 27.95 9.16
C PHE A 269 22.13 27.10 8.06
N ALA A 270 21.42 26.12 7.49
CA ALA A 270 21.94 25.32 6.38
C ALA A 270 22.33 26.19 5.17
N GLN A 271 21.48 27.14 4.76
CA GLN A 271 21.77 28.07 3.64
C GLN A 271 23.04 28.91 3.88
N ASN A 272 23.26 29.37 5.12
CA ASN A 272 24.44 30.14 5.49
C ASN A 272 25.68 29.25 5.64
N LEU A 273 25.52 28.00 6.10
CA LEU A 273 26.60 27.03 6.30
C LEU A 273 27.14 26.50 4.97
N THR A 274 26.28 26.16 4.00
CA THR A 274 26.70 25.74 2.65
C THR A 274 27.35 26.88 1.85
N SER A 275 27.09 28.13 2.25
CA SER A 275 27.79 29.33 1.76
C SER A 275 29.11 29.63 2.50
N SER A 276 29.58 28.73 3.38
CA SER A 276 30.75 28.94 4.24
C SER A 276 31.83 27.87 4.08
N GLU A 277 33.08 28.25 4.33
CA GLU A 277 34.25 27.35 4.32
C GLU A 277 34.23 26.29 5.44
N HIS A 278 33.41 26.47 6.48
CA HIS A 278 33.37 25.64 7.68
C HIS A 278 32.37 24.46 7.62
N LEU A 279 31.81 24.14 6.44
CA LEU A 279 30.74 23.13 6.29
C LEU A 279 31.12 21.76 6.88
N VAL A 280 32.26 21.20 6.50
CA VAL A 280 32.74 19.89 6.97
C VAL A 280 33.20 19.94 8.44
N GLU A 281 33.82 21.04 8.86
CA GLU A 281 34.26 21.25 10.24
C GLU A 281 33.06 21.30 11.21
N PHE A 282 31.98 21.98 10.81
CA PHE A 282 30.77 22.06 11.61
C PHE A 282 30.05 20.71 11.74
N PHE A 283 30.02 19.91 10.67
CA PHE A 283 29.50 18.54 10.75
C PHE A 283 30.39 17.63 11.60
N THR A 284 31.71 17.83 11.57
CA THR A 284 32.65 17.14 12.48
C THR A 284 32.40 17.52 13.94
N GLU A 285 32.04 18.78 14.23
CA GLU A 285 31.66 19.24 15.57
C GLU A 285 30.30 18.69 16.01
N LEU A 286 29.30 18.65 15.13
CA LEU A 286 28.00 18.01 15.37
C LEU A 286 28.14 16.50 15.65
N ASP A 287 29.01 15.80 14.92
CA ASP A 287 29.18 14.34 15.07
C ASP A 287 29.62 13.94 16.48
N LYS A 288 30.42 14.79 17.16
CA LYS A 288 30.83 14.60 18.57
C LYS A 288 29.62 14.51 19.52
N HIS A 289 28.49 15.14 19.18
CA HIS A 289 27.26 15.10 19.97
C HIS A 289 26.56 13.73 19.92
N LEU A 290 26.96 12.86 19.00
CA LEU A 290 26.42 11.50 18.80
C LEU A 290 27.34 10.39 19.32
N HIS A 291 28.45 10.73 19.99
CA HIS A 291 29.34 9.74 20.61
C HIS A 291 28.62 8.84 21.64
N ARG A 292 27.52 9.33 22.24
CA ARG A 292 26.54 8.51 22.97
C ARG A 292 25.20 8.51 22.22
N PRO A 293 24.41 7.42 22.25
CA PRO A 293 23.09 7.40 21.62
C PRO A 293 22.19 8.50 22.21
N ASN A 294 21.76 9.45 21.37
CA ASN A 294 20.75 10.44 21.73
C ASN A 294 19.82 10.70 20.54
N ARG A 295 18.56 10.27 20.67
CA ARG A 295 17.53 10.32 19.62
C ARG A 295 17.28 11.75 19.13
N ASN A 296 17.04 12.68 20.05
CA ASN A 296 16.68 14.05 19.70
C ASN A 296 17.85 14.77 19.01
N LYS A 297 19.08 14.58 19.50
CA LYS A 297 20.30 15.09 18.85
C LYS A 297 20.50 14.49 17.45
N HIS A 298 20.27 13.18 17.30
CA HIS A 298 20.36 12.51 16.00
C HIS A 298 19.36 13.11 14.99
N LEU A 299 18.09 13.23 15.37
CA LEU A 299 17.05 13.80 14.50
C LEU A 299 17.27 15.30 14.19
N ALA A 300 17.82 16.08 15.12
CA ALA A 300 18.23 17.47 14.84
C ALA A 300 19.35 17.55 13.79
N ILE A 301 20.34 16.66 13.87
CA ILE A 301 21.41 16.56 12.87
C ILE A 301 20.86 16.06 11.52
N THR A 302 20.00 15.03 11.50
CA THR A 302 19.30 14.55 10.30
C THR A 302 18.45 15.64 9.64
N THR A 303 17.81 16.50 10.44
CA THR A 303 17.00 17.64 9.97
C THR A 303 17.88 18.71 9.33
N LEU A 304 18.96 19.13 10.00
CA LEU A 304 19.92 20.08 9.43
C LEU A 304 20.55 19.53 8.14
N PHE A 305 21.01 18.28 8.15
CA PHE A 305 21.61 17.63 6.99
C PHE A 305 20.62 17.54 5.81
N SER A 306 19.33 17.30 6.09
CA SER A 306 18.27 17.34 5.07
C SER A 306 18.13 18.71 4.38
N HIS A 307 18.36 19.82 5.09
CA HIS A 307 18.37 21.17 4.49
C HIS A 307 19.69 21.48 3.78
N VAL A 308 20.83 21.00 4.31
CA VAL A 308 22.15 21.09 3.64
C VAL A 308 22.14 20.35 2.30
N LEU A 309 21.60 19.13 2.24
CA LEU A 309 21.44 18.37 0.99
C LEU A 309 20.57 19.09 -0.06
N SER A 310 19.71 20.01 0.37
CA SER A 310 18.86 20.82 -0.52
C SER A 310 19.56 22.08 -1.05
N THR A 311 20.78 22.40 -0.58
CA THR A 311 21.50 23.65 -0.87
C THR A 311 22.99 23.48 -1.18
N VAL A 312 23.54 22.27 -1.01
CA VAL A 312 24.96 21.96 -1.21
C VAL A 312 25.34 21.98 -2.70
N ALA A 313 26.46 22.66 -3.01
CA ALA A 313 27.06 22.71 -4.35
C ALA A 313 28.29 21.80 -4.50
N ASP A 314 29.04 21.57 -3.41
CA ASP A 314 30.11 20.57 -3.37
C ASP A 314 29.54 19.20 -2.97
N TYR A 315 29.34 18.35 -3.98
CA TYR A 315 28.82 16.99 -3.77
C TYR A 315 29.87 16.01 -3.24
N GLU A 316 31.17 16.33 -3.30
CA GLU A 316 32.21 15.45 -2.77
C GLU A 316 32.20 15.45 -1.24
N ALA A 317 32.05 16.63 -0.63
CA ALA A 317 31.94 16.83 0.81
C ALA A 317 30.79 16.06 1.47
N ILE A 318 29.72 15.69 0.74
CA ILE A 318 28.59 14.90 1.27
C ILE A 318 29.07 13.58 1.93
N SER A 319 30.15 12.99 1.42
CA SER A 319 30.73 11.77 2.00
C SER A 319 31.44 12.00 3.34
N ASP A 320 31.92 13.21 3.60
CA ASP A 320 32.53 13.63 4.88
C ASP A 320 31.47 14.12 5.89
N LEU A 321 30.37 14.74 5.41
CA LEU A 321 29.22 15.12 6.25
C LEU A 321 28.50 13.90 6.86
N LEU A 322 28.67 12.71 6.28
CA LEU A 322 28.31 11.43 6.88
C LEU A 322 29.31 11.07 8.00
N GLY A 323 29.16 11.75 9.14
CA GLY A 323 29.99 11.60 10.33
C GLY A 323 30.06 10.16 10.86
N GLU A 324 31.15 9.86 11.57
CA GLU A 324 31.41 8.50 12.08
C GLU A 324 30.37 8.09 13.12
N ASN A 325 30.08 8.96 14.06
CA ASN A 325 29.09 8.71 15.10
C ASN A 325 27.67 8.77 14.52
N PHE A 326 27.40 9.62 13.54
CA PHE A 326 26.13 9.65 12.81
C PHE A 326 25.80 8.28 12.21
N VAL A 327 26.66 7.75 11.32
CA VAL A 327 26.41 6.46 10.67
C VAL A 327 26.34 5.31 11.68
N LYS A 328 27.24 5.29 12.69
CA LYS A 328 27.20 4.29 13.78
C LYS A 328 25.91 4.35 14.58
N GLN A 329 25.45 5.53 15.00
CA GLN A 329 24.19 5.67 15.77
C GLN A 329 22.96 5.34 14.93
N THR A 330 22.93 5.68 13.63
CA THR A 330 21.85 5.23 12.74
C THR A 330 21.76 3.70 12.75
N ILE A 331 22.88 3.01 12.55
CA ILE A 331 22.95 1.54 12.58
C ILE A 331 22.51 0.99 13.95
N CYS A 332 22.97 1.58 15.05
CA CYS A 332 22.57 1.17 16.41
C CYS A 332 21.06 1.34 16.66
N TYR A 333 20.46 2.48 16.29
CA TYR A 333 19.02 2.70 16.46
C TYR A 333 18.19 1.69 15.67
N PHE A 334 18.52 1.46 14.39
CA PHE A 334 17.82 0.45 13.59
C PHE A 334 18.00 -0.98 14.13
N LYS A 335 19.16 -1.32 14.72
CA LYS A 335 19.35 -2.60 15.42
C LYS A 335 18.53 -2.74 16.71
N THR A 336 18.12 -1.65 17.36
CA THR A 336 17.26 -1.72 18.57
C THR A 336 15.78 -1.93 18.27
N PHE A 337 15.34 -1.86 17.01
CA PHE A 337 13.92 -2.01 16.65
C PHE A 337 13.48 -3.48 16.63
N THR A 338 12.86 -3.92 17.72
CA THR A 338 12.29 -5.27 17.86
C THR A 338 10.92 -5.39 17.17
N LYS A 339 10.34 -6.60 17.16
CA LYS A 339 9.00 -6.88 16.62
C LYS A 339 7.91 -5.98 17.25
N TYR A 340 8.09 -5.61 18.52
CA TYR A 340 7.14 -4.86 19.34
C TYR A 340 7.54 -3.42 19.69
N GLN A 341 8.83 -3.05 19.61
CA GLN A 341 9.31 -1.69 19.88
C GLN A 341 9.92 -1.10 18.61
N LYS A 342 9.15 -0.28 17.89
CA LYS A 342 9.57 0.40 16.66
C LYS A 342 9.31 1.90 16.79
N ASP A 343 10.35 2.69 16.59
CA ASP A 343 10.22 4.15 16.58
C ASP A 343 9.82 4.61 15.17
N GLY A 344 8.50 4.60 14.90
CA GLY A 344 7.97 4.94 13.57
C GLY A 344 8.26 6.38 13.13
N GLU A 345 8.44 7.31 14.07
CA GLU A 345 8.82 8.69 13.75
C GLU A 345 10.30 8.79 13.37
N PHE A 346 11.20 8.17 14.16
CA PHE A 346 12.63 8.11 13.83
C PHE A 346 12.84 7.38 12.50
N GLN A 347 12.20 6.21 12.31
CA GLN A 347 12.30 5.46 11.07
C GLN A 347 11.86 6.34 9.89
N LYS A 348 10.72 7.05 10.00
CA LYS A 348 10.24 7.93 8.95
C LYS A 348 11.23 9.06 8.67
N GLN A 349 11.69 9.81 9.68
CA GLN A 349 12.60 10.94 9.45
C GLN A 349 13.93 10.50 8.83
N MET A 350 14.44 9.32 9.18
CA MET A 350 15.63 8.75 8.53
C MET A 350 15.36 8.31 7.09
N HIS A 351 14.16 7.80 6.77
CA HIS A 351 13.77 7.47 5.39
C HIS A 351 13.56 8.75 4.55
N ASP A 352 12.88 9.77 5.08
CA ASP A 352 12.73 11.09 4.45
C ASP A 352 14.12 11.73 4.14
N PHE A 353 15.12 11.49 5.01
CA PHE A 353 16.52 11.88 4.77
C PHE A 353 17.22 11.01 3.70
N PHE A 354 17.05 9.68 3.74
CA PHE A 354 17.60 8.78 2.72
C PHE A 354 17.05 9.08 1.32
N GLU A 355 15.76 9.40 1.19
CA GLU A 355 15.14 9.84 -0.06
C GLU A 355 15.75 11.15 -0.56
N LYS A 356 15.99 12.13 0.32
CA LYS A 356 16.68 13.40 -0.04
C LYS A 356 18.12 13.17 -0.47
N LEU A 357 18.87 12.31 0.21
CA LEU A 357 20.25 11.96 -0.16
C LEU A 357 20.28 11.30 -1.55
N VAL A 358 19.38 10.36 -1.80
CA VAL A 358 19.18 9.74 -3.13
C VAL A 358 18.77 10.78 -4.19
N ALA A 359 17.88 11.73 -3.87
CA ALA A 359 17.45 12.78 -4.79
C ALA A 359 18.59 13.74 -5.14
N THR A 360 19.43 14.10 -4.17
CA THR A 360 20.61 14.96 -4.38
C THR A 360 21.63 14.26 -5.28
N LEU A 361 21.96 12.99 -4.98
CA LEU A 361 22.92 12.20 -5.77
C LEU A 361 22.39 11.78 -7.17
N LYS A 362 21.11 11.98 -7.45
CA LYS A 362 20.51 11.83 -8.78
C LYS A 362 20.72 13.04 -9.70
N GLY A 363 21.20 14.17 -9.19
CA GLY A 363 21.48 15.36 -10.01
C GLY A 363 22.50 15.07 -11.11
N GLU A 364 22.28 15.63 -12.30
CA GLU A 364 23.18 15.49 -13.47
C GLU A 364 24.57 16.10 -13.21
N SER A 365 24.66 17.04 -12.26
CA SER A 365 25.90 17.65 -11.76
C SER A 365 26.74 16.72 -10.86
N VAL A 366 26.21 15.58 -10.41
CA VAL A 366 26.89 14.69 -9.45
C VAL A 366 27.65 13.59 -10.19
N GLY A 367 28.98 13.70 -10.24
CA GLY A 367 29.85 12.67 -10.79
C GLY A 367 29.90 11.39 -9.95
N SER A 368 30.13 10.24 -10.59
CA SER A 368 30.10 8.92 -9.95
C SER A 368 31.08 8.78 -8.77
N THR A 369 32.25 9.44 -8.79
CA THR A 369 33.22 9.42 -7.68
C THR A 369 32.60 9.87 -6.35
N ALA A 370 31.80 10.95 -6.34
CA ALA A 370 31.11 11.41 -5.13
C ALA A 370 30.09 10.38 -4.62
N LYS A 371 29.30 9.80 -5.54
CA LYS A 371 28.32 8.73 -5.23
C LYS A 371 29.02 7.50 -4.64
N ILE A 372 30.19 7.14 -5.16
CA ILE A 372 30.99 6.02 -4.70
C ILE A 372 31.63 6.30 -3.34
N ARG A 373 32.07 7.53 -3.03
CA ARG A 373 32.50 7.87 -1.66
C ARG A 373 31.37 7.74 -0.66
N VAL A 374 30.15 8.20 -0.99
CA VAL A 374 28.96 8.00 -0.15
C VAL A 374 28.64 6.51 0.03
N LEU A 375 28.65 5.71 -1.04
CA LEU A 375 28.47 4.26 -0.96
C LEU A 375 29.53 3.60 -0.07
N LYS A 376 30.80 3.97 -0.23
CA LYS A 376 31.90 3.48 0.61
C LYS A 376 31.69 3.81 2.09
N ARG A 377 31.22 5.03 2.41
CA ARG A 377 30.93 5.48 3.78
C ARG A 377 29.76 4.76 4.46
N LEU A 378 28.81 4.23 3.68
CA LEU A 378 27.66 3.45 4.17
C LEU A 378 27.94 1.94 4.26
N LEU A 379 28.78 1.40 3.37
CA LEU A 379 29.10 -0.03 3.26
C LEU A 379 30.32 -0.47 4.08
N PHE A 380 31.29 0.42 4.28
CA PHE A 380 32.50 0.20 5.09
C PHE A 380 32.49 1.15 6.30
N HIS A 381 33.30 0.88 7.32
CA HIS A 381 33.38 1.66 8.56
C HIS A 381 33.43 3.18 8.28
N PRO A 382 32.55 4.00 8.89
CA PRO A 382 31.65 3.74 10.03
C PRO A 382 30.39 2.93 9.72
N GLY A 383 30.09 2.71 8.43
CA GLY A 383 28.99 1.91 7.93
C GLY A 383 29.18 0.40 8.09
N THR A 384 28.37 -0.38 7.37
CA THR A 384 28.40 -1.84 7.43
C THR A 384 27.87 -2.45 6.14
N PHE A 385 28.44 -3.56 5.71
CA PHE A 385 28.16 -4.12 4.38
C PHE A 385 26.71 -4.63 4.24
N ILE A 386 26.02 -4.85 5.36
CA ILE A 386 24.59 -5.22 5.46
C ILE A 386 23.67 -4.02 5.83
N PHE A 387 24.07 -2.78 5.52
CA PHE A 387 23.35 -1.55 5.88
C PHE A 387 21.85 -1.58 5.52
N GLU A 388 21.49 -2.09 4.34
CA GLU A 388 20.09 -2.19 3.89
C GLU A 388 19.27 -3.17 4.73
N LYS A 389 19.80 -4.35 5.12
CA LYS A 389 19.06 -5.31 5.95
C LYS A 389 18.79 -4.76 7.36
N ILE A 390 19.70 -3.96 7.90
CA ILE A 390 19.54 -3.30 9.20
C ILE A 390 18.53 -2.14 9.10
N THR A 391 18.72 -1.22 8.16
CA THR A 391 17.86 -0.02 8.03
C THR A 391 16.49 -0.29 7.42
N LYS A 392 16.30 -1.47 6.81
CA LYS A 392 15.13 -1.88 6.03
C LYS A 392 14.82 -0.89 4.89
N SER A 393 15.88 -0.31 4.33
CA SER A 393 15.85 0.67 3.23
C SER A 393 16.49 0.10 1.96
N LYS A 394 16.28 0.76 0.82
CA LYS A 394 16.90 0.43 -0.49
C LYS A 394 17.91 1.48 -0.95
N ILE A 395 18.57 2.16 -0.01
CA ILE A 395 19.43 3.32 -0.28
C ILE A 395 20.66 2.96 -1.13
N ILE A 396 21.32 1.83 -0.87
CA ILE A 396 22.51 1.39 -1.62
C ILE A 396 22.09 1.06 -3.05
N GLN A 397 20.96 0.35 -3.22
CA GLN A 397 20.39 0.04 -4.53
C GLN A 397 20.00 1.31 -5.31
N HIS A 398 19.40 2.30 -4.63
CA HIS A 398 18.94 3.55 -5.23
C HIS A 398 20.04 4.58 -5.52
N ILE A 399 21.22 4.50 -4.87
CA ILE A 399 22.41 5.26 -5.27
C ILE A 399 23.14 4.50 -6.40
N THR A 400 23.30 3.17 -6.28
CA THR A 400 23.99 2.33 -7.27
C THR A 400 23.36 2.41 -8.66
N SER A 401 22.03 2.51 -8.76
CA SER A 401 21.32 2.67 -10.05
C SER A 401 21.47 4.05 -10.70
N THR A 402 22.24 4.96 -10.10
CA THR A 402 22.48 6.34 -10.58
C THR A 402 23.95 6.60 -10.97
N LEU A 403 24.77 5.54 -10.97
CA LEU A 403 26.14 5.55 -11.46
C LEU A 403 26.15 5.50 -13.00
N ASP A 404 27.18 6.10 -13.60
CA ASP A 404 27.49 5.88 -15.01
C ASP A 404 28.22 4.53 -15.22
N ALA A 405 28.52 4.20 -16.48
CA ALA A 405 29.14 2.93 -16.84
C ALA A 405 30.55 2.74 -16.26
N ASP A 406 31.26 3.81 -15.92
CA ASP A 406 32.61 3.75 -15.35
C ASP A 406 32.57 3.73 -13.81
N GLY A 407 31.63 4.45 -13.19
CA GLY A 407 31.32 4.30 -11.77
C GLY A 407 30.85 2.89 -11.39
N VAL A 408 30.08 2.22 -12.26
CA VAL A 408 29.73 0.80 -12.07
C VAL A 408 30.97 -0.11 -12.14
N LYS A 409 31.99 0.22 -12.93
CA LYS A 409 33.26 -0.54 -12.97
C LYS A 409 34.05 -0.35 -11.67
N GLU A 410 34.28 0.89 -11.23
CA GLU A 410 35.01 1.17 -9.98
C GLU A 410 34.34 0.48 -8.78
N LEU A 411 33.00 0.54 -8.68
CA LEU A 411 32.27 -0.14 -7.62
C LEU A 411 32.35 -1.68 -7.73
N SER A 412 32.42 -2.23 -8.95
CA SER A 412 32.62 -3.67 -9.14
C SER A 412 34.00 -4.15 -8.67
N ASP A 413 35.05 -3.33 -8.83
CA ASP A 413 36.39 -3.65 -8.36
C ASP A 413 36.46 -3.65 -6.82
N VAL A 414 35.78 -2.70 -6.18
CA VAL A 414 35.60 -2.68 -4.71
C VAL A 414 34.94 -3.97 -4.22
N TYR A 415 33.89 -4.47 -4.90
CA TYR A 415 33.28 -5.75 -4.55
C TYR A 415 34.19 -6.95 -4.82
N CYS A 416 34.96 -6.96 -5.92
CA CYS A 416 35.97 -7.99 -6.19
C CYS A 416 37.06 -8.06 -5.10
N ASP A 417 37.47 -6.91 -4.56
CA ASP A 417 38.49 -6.82 -3.50
C ASP A 417 37.96 -7.24 -2.12
N VAL A 418 36.65 -7.12 -1.87
CA VAL A 418 35.95 -7.77 -0.74
C VAL A 418 35.84 -9.28 -0.97
N VAL A 419 35.37 -9.73 -2.14
CA VAL A 419 35.24 -11.17 -2.48
C VAL A 419 36.59 -11.89 -2.36
N THR A 420 37.69 -11.27 -2.76
CA THR A 420 39.05 -11.81 -2.59
C THR A 420 39.65 -11.56 -1.20
N GLY A 421 39.06 -10.72 -0.36
CA GLY A 421 39.58 -10.39 0.96
C GLY A 421 40.93 -9.67 0.94
N LYS A 422 41.21 -8.89 -0.12
CA LYS A 422 42.36 -7.98 -0.18
C LYS A 422 42.16 -6.77 0.72
N LEU A 423 40.93 -6.24 0.73
CA LEU A 423 40.49 -5.24 1.70
C LEU A 423 40.34 -5.92 3.07
N SER A 424 40.91 -5.35 4.12
CA SER A 424 40.58 -5.71 5.50
C SER A 424 39.24 -5.10 5.90
N VAL A 425 38.60 -5.68 6.91
CA VAL A 425 37.50 -5.02 7.62
C VAL A 425 38.15 -4.06 8.63
N ASP A 426 38.11 -2.76 8.34
CA ASP A 426 38.35 -1.74 9.35
C ASP A 426 37.18 -1.73 10.34
N ILE A 427 37.47 -1.82 11.63
CA ILE A 427 36.49 -1.73 12.74
C ILE A 427 36.78 -0.51 13.63
N GLY A 428 37.88 0.21 13.35
CA GLY A 428 38.40 1.31 14.14
C GLY A 428 39.92 1.21 14.35
N PRO A 429 40.52 2.23 14.99
CA PRO A 429 41.97 2.32 15.14
C PRO A 429 42.56 1.10 15.86
N ASN A 430 43.38 0.34 15.11
CA ASN A 430 44.14 -0.86 15.51
C ASN A 430 43.40 -2.22 15.47
N THR A 431 42.22 -2.33 14.86
CA THR A 431 41.54 -3.63 14.63
C THR A 431 41.16 -3.85 13.17
N ASN A 432 41.96 -4.65 12.47
CA ASN A 432 41.68 -5.15 11.12
C ASN A 432 41.23 -6.61 11.17
N GLU A 433 39.96 -6.89 10.87
CA GLU A 433 39.45 -8.25 10.74
C GLU A 433 39.39 -8.73 9.28
N ARG A 434 39.09 -10.01 9.08
CA ARG A 434 38.85 -10.61 7.76
C ARG A 434 37.35 -10.72 7.51
N TRP A 435 36.93 -10.36 6.30
CA TRP A 435 35.54 -10.53 5.85
C TRP A 435 35.03 -11.95 6.08
N LEU A 436 33.82 -12.07 6.65
CA LEU A 436 33.17 -13.37 6.82
C LEU A 436 32.77 -13.93 5.45
N ASN A 437 32.63 -15.25 5.35
CA ASN A 437 32.18 -15.88 4.10
C ASN A 437 30.82 -15.34 3.63
N ASN A 438 29.94 -14.97 4.57
CA ASN A 438 28.63 -14.39 4.27
C ASN A 438 28.74 -13.00 3.64
N ASP A 439 29.65 -12.14 4.13
CA ASP A 439 29.87 -10.80 3.55
C ASP A 439 30.50 -10.91 2.16
N ARG A 440 31.46 -11.84 1.98
CA ARG A 440 32.09 -12.15 0.69
C ARG A 440 31.06 -12.68 -0.33
N LEU A 441 30.12 -13.51 0.11
CA LEU A 441 29.03 -14.00 -0.73
C LEU A 441 28.03 -12.88 -1.06
N TYR A 442 27.68 -12.02 -0.09
CA TYR A 442 26.84 -10.85 -0.33
C TYR A 442 27.51 -9.87 -1.31
N ALA A 443 28.83 -9.70 -1.25
CA ALA A 443 29.60 -8.89 -2.21
C ALA A 443 29.54 -9.46 -3.62
N ALA A 444 29.58 -10.79 -3.76
CA ALA A 444 29.35 -11.44 -5.05
C ALA A 444 27.90 -11.26 -5.54
N HIS A 445 26.89 -11.33 -4.67
CA HIS A 445 25.51 -11.02 -5.03
C HIS A 445 25.33 -9.55 -5.46
N LEU A 446 25.99 -8.59 -4.80
CA LEU A 446 25.99 -7.19 -5.22
C LEU A 446 26.72 -7.00 -6.57
N LEU A 447 27.85 -7.68 -6.79
CA LEU A 447 28.54 -7.71 -8.09
C LEU A 447 27.63 -8.25 -9.21
N VAL A 448 26.89 -9.33 -8.97
CA VAL A 448 25.92 -9.86 -9.94
C VAL A 448 24.79 -8.86 -10.20
N LYS A 449 24.30 -8.11 -9.20
CA LYS A 449 23.34 -7.02 -9.43
C LYS A 449 23.91 -5.92 -10.34
N LEU A 450 25.21 -5.60 -10.28
CA LEU A 450 25.84 -4.65 -11.20
C LEU A 450 25.80 -5.11 -12.67
N LEU A 451 26.03 -6.41 -12.94
CA LEU A 451 26.00 -6.97 -14.31
C LEU A 451 24.65 -6.80 -15.02
N HIS A 452 23.58 -6.64 -14.24
CA HIS A 452 22.20 -6.49 -14.70
C HIS A 452 21.75 -5.02 -14.87
N LEU A 453 22.60 -4.04 -14.54
CA LEU A 453 22.24 -2.62 -14.70
C LEU A 453 22.15 -2.23 -16.19
N PRO A 454 21.10 -1.50 -16.63
CA PRO A 454 20.96 -1.09 -18.03
C PRO A 454 22.14 -0.29 -18.59
N VAL A 455 22.79 0.51 -17.72
CA VAL A 455 23.93 1.37 -18.07
C VAL A 455 25.11 0.57 -18.63
N VAL A 456 25.32 -0.66 -18.15
CA VAL A 456 26.37 -1.59 -18.60
C VAL A 456 25.85 -2.69 -19.53
N GLN A 457 24.61 -2.59 -20.05
CA GLN A 457 24.01 -3.66 -20.85
C GLN A 457 24.89 -4.10 -22.02
N LYS A 458 25.54 -3.14 -22.70
CA LYS A 458 26.42 -3.31 -23.86
C LYS A 458 27.90 -3.57 -23.52
N CYS A 459 28.28 -3.56 -22.24
CA CYS A 459 29.68 -3.68 -21.80
C CYS A 459 30.13 -5.16 -21.77
N ASN A 460 30.00 -5.86 -22.91
CA ASN A 460 30.13 -7.32 -22.98
C ASN A 460 31.53 -7.82 -22.53
N ASP A 461 32.61 -7.13 -22.88
CA ASP A 461 33.96 -7.54 -22.49
C ASP A 461 34.21 -7.43 -20.97
N TRP A 462 33.71 -6.37 -20.33
CA TRP A 462 33.76 -6.22 -18.86
C TRP A 462 32.83 -7.23 -18.16
N LYS A 463 31.66 -7.54 -18.75
CA LYS A 463 30.81 -8.64 -18.26
C LYS A 463 31.55 -9.98 -18.31
N VAL A 464 32.26 -10.28 -19.40
CA VAL A 464 33.13 -11.46 -19.49
C VAL A 464 34.20 -11.42 -18.42
N GLU A 465 34.88 -10.30 -18.20
CA GLU A 465 35.91 -10.14 -17.16
C GLU A 465 35.38 -10.47 -15.75
N LYS A 466 34.22 -9.92 -15.36
CA LYS A 466 33.65 -10.15 -14.03
C LYS A 466 32.98 -11.53 -13.88
N LEU A 467 32.46 -12.11 -14.95
CA LEU A 467 32.02 -13.51 -14.98
C LEU A 467 33.21 -14.48 -14.88
N MET A 468 34.32 -14.21 -15.59
CA MET A 468 35.59 -14.95 -15.44
C MET A 468 36.11 -14.86 -14.00
N PHE A 469 35.98 -13.71 -13.33
CA PHE A 469 36.34 -13.55 -11.92
C PHE A 469 35.50 -14.47 -11.01
N LEU A 470 34.17 -14.43 -11.10
CA LEU A 470 33.29 -15.30 -10.32
C LEU A 470 33.58 -16.79 -10.60
N MET A 471 33.74 -17.16 -11.86
CA MET A 471 34.12 -18.52 -12.28
C MET A 471 35.47 -18.93 -11.67
N THR A 472 36.46 -18.03 -11.64
CA THR A 472 37.79 -18.29 -11.06
C THR A 472 37.73 -18.48 -9.54
N MET A 473 36.85 -17.78 -8.84
CA MET A 473 36.68 -17.94 -7.38
C MET A 473 35.87 -19.18 -6.99
N GLY A 474 34.91 -19.61 -7.84
CA GLY A 474 34.05 -20.76 -7.56
C GLY A 474 34.56 -22.11 -8.10
N ILE A 475 35.06 -22.16 -9.34
CA ILE A 475 35.40 -23.42 -10.03
C ILE A 475 36.89 -23.78 -9.93
N PHE A 476 37.79 -22.79 -9.95
CA PHE A 476 39.24 -23.04 -10.07
C PHE A 476 39.92 -23.31 -8.72
N ASN A 477 40.93 -24.18 -8.72
CA ASN A 477 41.60 -24.72 -7.53
C ASN A 477 42.37 -23.65 -6.71
N LYS A 478 42.79 -24.01 -5.48
CA LYS A 478 43.40 -23.10 -4.49
C LYS A 478 44.74 -22.50 -4.90
N SER A 479 45.40 -23.07 -5.92
CA SER A 479 46.54 -22.48 -6.63
C SER A 479 46.20 -21.15 -7.32
N ILE A 480 44.92 -20.91 -7.60
CA ILE A 480 44.39 -19.76 -8.35
C ILE A 480 43.42 -18.92 -7.50
N SER A 481 42.70 -19.53 -6.54
CA SER A 481 41.70 -18.85 -5.69
C SER A 481 41.93 -19.02 -4.18
N ASN A 482 41.98 -17.91 -3.43
CA ASN A 482 42.21 -17.90 -1.97
C ASN A 482 40.95 -18.25 -1.13
N VAL A 483 40.03 -19.03 -1.71
CA VAL A 483 38.68 -19.28 -1.21
C VAL A 483 38.59 -20.67 -0.55
N GLY A 484 37.82 -20.77 0.54
CA GLY A 484 37.48 -22.05 1.18
C GLY A 484 36.70 -23.01 0.26
N VAL A 485 36.29 -24.18 0.75
CA VAL A 485 35.46 -25.11 -0.05
C VAL A 485 34.00 -24.62 -0.07
N GLU A 486 33.42 -24.34 1.10
CA GLU A 486 32.06 -23.84 1.27
C GLU A 486 31.76 -22.60 0.43
N LEU A 487 32.53 -21.52 0.64
CA LEU A 487 32.36 -20.26 -0.11
C LEU A 487 32.62 -20.44 -1.61
N ALA A 488 33.48 -21.37 -2.04
CA ALA A 488 33.67 -21.62 -3.47
C ALA A 488 32.45 -22.30 -4.10
N ASN A 489 31.77 -23.19 -3.39
CA ASN A 489 30.48 -23.74 -3.86
C ASN A 489 29.45 -22.61 -4.01
N SER A 490 29.26 -21.77 -2.98
CA SER A 490 28.33 -20.64 -3.07
C SER A 490 28.69 -19.63 -4.17
N LEU A 491 29.98 -19.41 -4.45
CA LEU A 491 30.45 -18.58 -5.57
C LEU A 491 30.30 -19.28 -6.94
N LYS A 492 30.38 -20.62 -6.99
CA LYS A 492 30.03 -21.42 -8.17
C LYS A 492 28.55 -21.23 -8.51
N ASP A 493 27.69 -21.36 -7.52
CA ASP A 493 26.25 -21.23 -7.69
C ASP A 493 25.86 -19.77 -8.04
N THR A 494 26.55 -18.79 -7.44
CA THR A 494 26.48 -17.37 -7.83
C THR A 494 26.90 -17.16 -9.29
N PHE A 495 27.98 -17.80 -9.74
CA PHE A 495 28.41 -17.75 -11.14
C PHE A 495 27.34 -18.30 -12.09
N TYR A 496 26.80 -19.51 -11.83
CA TYR A 496 25.75 -20.08 -12.68
C TYR A 496 24.46 -19.25 -12.66
N GLY A 497 24.04 -18.71 -11.51
CA GLY A 497 22.93 -17.75 -11.43
C GLY A 497 23.20 -16.47 -12.24
N SER A 498 24.44 -16.01 -12.29
CA SER A 498 24.85 -14.81 -13.05
C SER A 498 24.97 -15.01 -14.57
N LEU A 499 24.86 -16.26 -15.07
CA LEU A 499 24.76 -16.53 -16.52
C LEU A 499 23.39 -16.18 -17.11
N ASP A 500 22.38 -15.89 -16.26
CA ASP A 500 21.05 -15.39 -16.65
C ASP A 500 21.06 -13.90 -17.08
N LEU A 501 22.07 -13.51 -17.87
CA LEU A 501 22.22 -12.14 -18.33
C LEU A 501 21.17 -11.78 -19.37
N LYS A 502 20.32 -10.80 -19.03
CA LYS A 502 19.36 -10.16 -19.94
C LYS A 502 20.08 -9.28 -20.98
N GLY A 503 20.70 -9.94 -21.95
CA GLY A 503 21.31 -9.32 -23.13
C GLY A 503 20.29 -8.54 -23.95
N SER A 504 20.76 -7.54 -24.71
CA SER A 504 19.89 -6.81 -25.63
C SER A 504 19.45 -7.64 -26.83
N LYS A 505 20.24 -8.65 -27.21
CA LYS A 505 19.96 -9.64 -28.25
C LYS A 505 20.61 -10.99 -27.94
N LEU A 506 20.21 -12.04 -28.68
CA LEU A 506 20.82 -13.36 -28.59
C LEU A 506 22.31 -13.34 -28.98
N GLU A 507 22.73 -12.47 -29.91
CA GLU A 507 24.14 -12.33 -30.29
C GLU A 507 25.02 -11.79 -29.15
N ASP A 508 24.49 -10.93 -28.26
CA ASP A 508 25.24 -10.41 -27.11
C ASP A 508 25.56 -11.53 -26.11
N ILE A 509 24.55 -12.37 -25.82
CA ILE A 509 24.68 -13.54 -24.94
C ILE A 509 25.69 -14.54 -25.54
N GLN A 510 25.61 -14.79 -26.86
CA GLN A 510 26.56 -15.65 -27.55
C GLN A 510 27.99 -15.14 -27.51
N ASP A 511 28.23 -13.84 -27.69
CA ASP A 511 29.57 -13.25 -27.63
C ASP A 511 30.19 -13.46 -26.23
N ILE A 512 29.43 -13.17 -25.17
CA ILE A 512 29.83 -13.40 -23.78
C ILE A 512 30.14 -14.89 -23.54
N LEU A 513 29.20 -15.79 -23.86
CA LEU A 513 29.39 -17.24 -23.66
C LEU A 513 30.54 -17.81 -24.50
N THR A 514 30.73 -17.35 -25.74
CA THR A 514 31.84 -17.79 -26.61
C THR A 514 33.19 -17.40 -26.01
N LYS A 515 33.31 -16.18 -25.46
CA LYS A 515 34.53 -15.71 -24.80
C LYS A 515 34.80 -16.47 -23.49
N LEU A 516 33.78 -16.70 -22.67
CA LEU A 516 33.91 -17.50 -21.44
C LEU A 516 34.38 -18.93 -21.72
N VAL A 517 33.76 -19.61 -22.69
CA VAL A 517 34.13 -21.00 -23.05
C VAL A 517 35.54 -21.05 -23.66
N LYS A 518 35.95 -20.11 -24.52
CA LYS A 518 37.32 -20.07 -25.07
C LYS A 518 38.38 -19.82 -23.99
N ASN A 519 38.17 -18.84 -23.11
CA ASN A 519 39.06 -18.54 -21.98
C ASN A 519 39.17 -19.69 -20.94
N LEU A 520 38.26 -20.66 -20.99
CA LEU A 520 38.20 -21.86 -20.16
C LEU A 520 38.86 -23.06 -20.87
N ASP A 521 38.57 -23.25 -22.16
CA ASP A 521 39.20 -24.26 -23.03
C ASP A 521 40.73 -24.10 -23.07
N GLU A 522 41.22 -22.86 -23.17
CA GLU A 522 42.66 -22.52 -23.10
C GLU A 522 43.36 -22.95 -21.79
N LYS A 523 42.60 -23.29 -20.73
CA LYS A 523 43.11 -23.72 -19.42
C LYS A 523 42.90 -25.22 -19.15
N LEU A 524 42.15 -25.91 -20.01
CA LEU A 524 41.75 -27.31 -19.82
C LEU A 524 42.43 -28.23 -20.84
N SER A 525 43.42 -28.97 -20.37
CA SER A 525 43.97 -30.16 -21.03
C SER A 525 43.71 -31.39 -20.15
N VAL A 526 43.85 -32.60 -20.71
CA VAL A 526 43.71 -33.86 -19.95
C VAL A 526 44.60 -33.87 -18.70
N ASP A 527 45.83 -33.37 -18.84
CA ASP A 527 46.83 -33.35 -17.76
C ASP A 527 46.57 -32.27 -16.71
N THR A 528 45.80 -31.21 -17.05
CA THR A 528 45.55 -30.09 -16.11
C THR A 528 44.25 -30.22 -15.32
N LEU A 529 43.32 -31.11 -15.69
CA LEU A 529 41.97 -31.20 -15.09
C LEU A 529 41.99 -31.20 -13.55
N GLU A 530 42.73 -32.12 -12.92
CA GLU A 530 42.81 -32.25 -11.45
C GLU A 530 43.56 -31.08 -10.77
N THR A 531 44.44 -30.40 -11.50
CA THR A 531 45.26 -29.29 -10.97
C THR A 531 44.56 -27.93 -11.05
N VAL A 532 43.70 -27.75 -12.05
CA VAL A 532 43.06 -26.48 -12.41
C VAL A 532 41.65 -26.37 -11.84
N LEU A 533 40.86 -27.46 -11.88
CA LEU A 533 39.49 -27.49 -11.35
C LEU A 533 39.47 -27.91 -9.87
N ARG A 534 38.46 -27.43 -9.13
CA ARG A 534 38.15 -27.95 -7.77
C ARG A 534 37.46 -29.31 -7.82
N ASN A 535 36.55 -29.47 -8.78
CA ASN A 535 35.84 -30.70 -9.07
C ASN A 535 36.19 -31.09 -10.52
N PRO A 536 37.16 -31.99 -10.76
CA PRO A 536 37.55 -32.37 -12.11
C PRO A 536 36.44 -33.19 -12.81
N ILE A 537 36.32 -33.01 -14.12
CA ILE A 537 35.47 -33.83 -14.98
C ILE A 537 36.21 -35.10 -15.43
N SER A 538 35.48 -36.15 -15.80
CA SER A 538 36.11 -37.37 -16.33
C SER A 538 36.76 -37.12 -17.71
N PRO A 539 37.74 -37.95 -18.12
CA PRO A 539 38.30 -37.89 -19.48
C PRO A 539 37.25 -38.07 -20.59
N GLU A 540 36.19 -38.84 -20.33
CA GLU A 540 35.04 -39.03 -21.22
C GLU A 540 34.23 -37.73 -21.38
N ASN A 541 33.94 -37.05 -20.27
CA ASN A 541 33.25 -35.76 -20.27
C ASN A 541 34.10 -34.67 -20.94
N TYR A 542 35.43 -34.73 -20.79
CA TYR A 542 36.36 -33.84 -21.50
C TYR A 542 36.44 -34.16 -23.01
N SER A 543 36.33 -35.42 -23.43
CA SER A 543 36.15 -35.80 -24.84
C SER A 543 34.86 -35.21 -25.43
N THR A 544 33.75 -35.27 -24.67
CA THR A 544 32.48 -34.61 -25.04
C THR A 544 32.61 -33.07 -25.07
N TRP A 545 33.35 -32.46 -24.15
CA TRP A 545 33.69 -31.03 -24.20
C TRP A 545 34.42 -30.66 -25.50
N GLN A 546 35.50 -31.39 -25.85
CA GLN A 546 36.26 -31.16 -27.10
C GLN A 546 35.40 -31.37 -28.35
N LYS A 547 34.56 -32.41 -28.36
CA LYS A 547 33.60 -32.70 -29.45
C LYS A 547 32.62 -31.54 -29.65
N THR A 548 32.09 -30.96 -28.58
CA THR A 548 31.23 -29.76 -28.65
C THR A 548 32.00 -28.54 -29.13
N MET A 549 33.22 -28.32 -28.62
CA MET A 549 34.07 -27.20 -29.01
C MET A 549 34.37 -27.22 -30.53
N LEU A 550 34.67 -28.40 -31.07
CA LEU A 550 34.81 -28.63 -32.51
C LEU A 550 33.53 -28.39 -33.33
N ILE A 551 32.35 -28.29 -32.73
CA ILE A 551 31.08 -27.94 -33.40
C ILE A 551 30.78 -26.45 -33.25
N VAL A 552 30.93 -25.91 -32.05
CA VAL A 552 30.88 -24.45 -31.76
C VAL A 552 31.74 -23.68 -32.74
N ASP A 553 33.01 -24.08 -32.90
CA ASP A 553 33.95 -23.37 -33.77
C ASP A 553 33.60 -23.50 -35.27
N LYS A 554 32.93 -24.59 -35.69
CA LYS A 554 32.41 -24.78 -37.06
C LYS A 554 31.15 -23.93 -37.34
N ILE A 555 30.44 -23.49 -36.30
CA ILE A 555 29.28 -22.57 -36.39
C ILE A 555 29.77 -21.12 -36.30
N ASP A 556 30.62 -20.80 -35.32
CA ASP A 556 31.17 -19.47 -35.03
C ASP A 556 31.92 -18.88 -36.23
N ARG A 557 32.79 -19.68 -36.87
CA ARG A 557 33.48 -19.32 -38.13
C ARG A 557 32.54 -19.01 -39.31
N LYS A 558 31.23 -19.24 -39.18
CA LYS A 558 30.19 -18.97 -40.20
C LYS A 558 29.21 -17.86 -39.81
N LYS A 559 29.41 -17.17 -38.67
CA LYS A 559 28.51 -16.11 -38.14
C LYS A 559 28.00 -15.10 -39.18
N LYS A 560 28.86 -14.66 -40.11
CA LYS A 560 28.52 -13.70 -41.18
C LYS A 560 27.42 -14.15 -42.17
N ARG A 561 26.90 -15.39 -42.07
CA ARG A 561 25.76 -15.92 -42.87
C ARG A 561 24.83 -16.85 -42.06
N SER A 562 24.62 -16.61 -40.76
CA SER A 562 23.89 -17.57 -39.90
C SER A 562 22.89 -16.98 -38.90
N THR A 563 21.86 -16.30 -39.39
CA THR A 563 20.65 -16.02 -38.62
C THR A 563 19.75 -17.26 -38.46
N GLY A 564 18.78 -17.21 -37.55
CA GLY A 564 17.84 -18.31 -37.26
C GLY A 564 18.48 -19.53 -36.58
N ILE A 565 17.96 -20.74 -36.85
CA ILE A 565 18.27 -22.03 -36.19
C ILE A 565 19.74 -22.24 -35.75
N LYS A 566 20.74 -21.85 -36.56
CA LYS A 566 22.16 -22.03 -36.21
C LYS A 566 22.57 -21.26 -34.95
N SER A 567 21.91 -20.13 -34.70
CA SER A 567 22.05 -19.30 -33.50
C SER A 567 21.56 -20.05 -32.26
N VAL A 568 20.38 -20.68 -32.34
CA VAL A 568 19.81 -21.50 -31.27
C VAL A 568 20.77 -22.62 -30.85
N PHE A 569 21.24 -23.44 -31.80
CA PHE A 569 22.20 -24.51 -31.50
C PHE A 569 23.52 -24.00 -30.92
N LEU A 570 24.04 -22.85 -31.38
CA LEU A 570 25.26 -22.26 -30.81
C LEU A 570 25.08 -21.90 -29.33
N THR A 571 23.98 -21.23 -28.97
CA THR A 571 23.70 -20.87 -27.57
C THR A 571 23.50 -22.11 -26.70
N LEU A 572 22.78 -23.12 -27.19
CA LEU A 572 22.55 -24.39 -26.47
C LEU A 572 23.87 -25.13 -26.22
N PHE A 573 24.72 -25.30 -27.25
CA PHE A 573 26.03 -25.96 -27.09
C PHE A 573 26.94 -25.24 -26.10
N LEU A 574 27.05 -23.90 -26.18
CA LEU A 574 27.88 -23.10 -25.27
C LEU A 574 27.38 -23.20 -23.81
N GLN A 575 26.07 -23.13 -23.58
CA GLN A 575 25.52 -23.20 -22.23
C GLN A 575 25.65 -24.61 -21.64
N MET A 576 25.48 -25.66 -22.44
CA MET A 576 25.66 -27.04 -22.00
C MET A 576 27.14 -27.41 -21.77
N GLN A 577 28.08 -26.81 -22.50
CA GLN A 577 29.50 -26.88 -22.13
C GLN A 577 29.75 -26.35 -20.72
N LEU A 578 29.26 -25.15 -20.39
CA LEU A 578 29.39 -24.62 -19.03
C LEU A 578 28.69 -25.51 -17.98
N GLN A 579 27.57 -26.15 -18.33
CA GLN A 579 26.87 -27.06 -17.42
C GLN A 579 27.63 -28.37 -17.14
N LEU A 580 28.56 -28.82 -18.02
CA LEU A 580 29.43 -29.99 -17.75
C LEU A 580 30.26 -29.84 -16.45
N LEU A 581 30.57 -28.60 -16.04
CA LEU A 581 31.30 -28.31 -14.80
C LEU A 581 30.37 -28.16 -13.56
N ASN A 582 29.06 -28.35 -13.73
CA ASN A 582 28.05 -28.20 -12.69
C ASN A 582 27.29 -29.50 -12.43
N ASP A 583 26.61 -30.01 -13.46
CA ASP A 583 25.98 -31.33 -13.52
C ASP A 583 26.44 -31.99 -14.82
N ALA A 584 27.52 -32.76 -14.70
CA ALA A 584 28.13 -33.38 -15.85
C ALA A 584 27.23 -34.40 -16.54
N LYS A 585 26.37 -35.11 -15.78
CA LYS A 585 25.49 -36.15 -16.31
C LYS A 585 24.42 -35.52 -17.21
N LEU A 586 23.66 -34.57 -16.67
CA LEU A 586 22.62 -33.85 -17.41
C LEU A 586 23.19 -33.21 -18.69
N ALA A 587 24.37 -32.62 -18.58
CA ALA A 587 25.04 -31.99 -19.71
C ALA A 587 25.53 -33.00 -20.76
N THR A 588 26.06 -34.16 -20.38
CA THR A 588 26.42 -35.21 -21.36
C THR A 588 25.19 -35.75 -22.11
N GLU A 589 24.13 -36.10 -21.39
CA GLU A 589 22.89 -36.65 -21.99
C GLU A 589 22.27 -35.62 -22.96
N THR A 590 22.15 -34.36 -22.52
CA THR A 590 21.69 -33.25 -23.36
C THR A 590 22.57 -33.00 -24.58
N LEU A 591 23.91 -33.06 -24.45
CA LEU A 591 24.81 -32.82 -25.56
C LEU A 591 24.72 -33.91 -26.63
N GLU A 592 24.48 -35.17 -26.24
CA GLU A 592 24.28 -36.26 -27.19
C GLU A 592 22.99 -36.10 -28.02
N GLU A 593 21.89 -35.72 -27.38
CA GLU A 593 20.65 -35.33 -28.07
C GLU A 593 20.88 -34.14 -29.02
N LEU A 594 21.56 -33.08 -28.54
CA LEU A 594 21.88 -31.90 -29.35
C LEU A 594 22.76 -32.22 -30.57
N PHE A 595 23.75 -33.12 -30.46
CA PHE A 595 24.55 -33.57 -31.60
C PHE A 595 23.65 -34.25 -32.66
N ASN A 596 22.77 -35.14 -32.22
CA ASN A 596 21.86 -35.87 -33.10
C ASN A 596 20.88 -34.91 -33.80
N CYS A 597 20.27 -33.97 -33.07
CA CYS A 597 19.40 -32.94 -33.62
C CYS A 597 20.13 -32.04 -34.62
N TYR A 598 21.35 -31.58 -34.30
CA TYR A 598 22.15 -30.74 -35.18
C TYR A 598 22.47 -31.44 -36.51
N ASP A 599 22.81 -32.74 -36.48
CA ASP A 599 23.07 -33.49 -37.71
C ASP A 599 21.79 -33.85 -38.49
N ARG A 600 20.63 -34.02 -37.83
CA ARG A 600 19.32 -34.09 -38.53
C ARG A 600 19.01 -32.79 -39.30
N VAL A 601 19.15 -31.63 -38.64
CA VAL A 601 18.98 -30.29 -39.25
C VAL A 601 19.95 -30.04 -40.43
N LYS A 602 21.13 -30.64 -40.37
CA LYS A 602 22.17 -30.55 -41.41
C LYS A 602 21.94 -31.52 -42.58
N LYS A 603 21.20 -32.62 -42.38
CA LYS A 603 20.74 -33.54 -43.43
C LYS A 603 19.54 -32.97 -44.18
N SER A 604 18.49 -32.52 -43.50
CA SER A 604 17.29 -31.97 -44.16
C SER A 604 17.61 -30.80 -45.11
N ARG A 605 18.50 -29.88 -44.67
CA ARG A 605 19.03 -28.77 -45.49
C ARG A 605 19.97 -29.15 -46.64
N LYS A 606 20.36 -30.43 -46.78
CA LYS A 606 21.05 -30.94 -47.96
C LYS A 606 20.08 -31.54 -48.98
N ASN A 607 19.03 -32.20 -48.50
CA ASN A 607 18.06 -32.87 -49.37
C ASN A 607 17.15 -31.87 -50.09
N SER A 608 16.90 -30.67 -49.53
CA SER A 608 16.09 -29.61 -50.17
C SER A 608 16.72 -28.94 -51.41
N LEU A 609 17.54 -29.67 -52.18
CA LEU A 609 18.19 -29.24 -53.42
C LEU A 609 18.07 -30.27 -54.56
N ASN A 610 17.69 -31.52 -54.27
CA ASN A 610 17.40 -32.58 -55.26
C ASN A 610 16.10 -33.29 -54.84
N GLU A 611 15.22 -33.62 -55.80
CA GLU A 611 13.93 -34.32 -55.59
C GLU A 611 12.90 -33.51 -54.75
N THR A 612 11.61 -33.32 -55.09
CA THR A 612 10.67 -33.93 -56.06
C THR A 612 10.57 -35.45 -56.01
N GLU A 613 9.52 -35.92 -55.32
CA GLU A 613 8.97 -37.28 -55.36
C GLU A 613 9.79 -38.42 -54.72
N GLN A 614 9.85 -38.47 -53.38
CA GLN A 614 9.62 -39.68 -52.56
C GLN A 614 9.89 -39.47 -51.05
N SER A 615 8.87 -39.64 -50.18
CA SER A 615 8.92 -40.43 -48.92
C SER A 615 7.70 -40.17 -47.99
N GLU A 616 6.58 -40.84 -48.21
CA GLU A 616 5.47 -40.90 -47.22
C GLU A 616 5.67 -42.06 -46.19
N THR A 617 6.86 -42.64 -46.12
CA THR A 617 7.15 -43.88 -45.38
C THR A 617 8.47 -43.83 -44.60
N SER A 618 8.61 -42.85 -43.71
CA SER A 618 9.67 -42.83 -42.69
C SER A 618 9.12 -42.44 -41.31
N ASN A 619 9.13 -43.38 -40.36
CA ASN A 619 8.73 -43.15 -38.96
C ASN A 619 9.78 -42.36 -38.13
N ASP A 620 10.68 -41.63 -38.79
CA ASP A 620 11.70 -40.81 -38.12
C ASP A 620 11.11 -39.45 -37.71
N PRO A 621 11.09 -39.07 -36.41
CA PRO A 621 10.49 -37.80 -35.99
C PRO A 621 11.29 -36.59 -36.51
N LEU A 622 10.55 -35.53 -36.83
CA LEU A 622 11.08 -34.29 -37.37
C LEU A 622 12.02 -33.62 -36.38
N TRP A 623 13.03 -32.92 -36.90
CA TRP A 623 14.07 -32.31 -36.06
C TRP A 623 13.52 -31.32 -35.01
N ILE A 624 12.36 -30.69 -35.27
CA ILE A 624 11.73 -29.74 -34.35
C ILE A 624 11.04 -30.46 -33.19
N GLU A 625 10.44 -31.63 -33.44
CA GLU A 625 9.76 -32.47 -32.43
C GLU A 625 10.77 -32.92 -31.37
N VAL A 626 11.94 -33.44 -31.81
CA VAL A 626 13.03 -33.85 -30.91
C VAL A 626 13.65 -32.66 -30.14
N VAL A 627 13.67 -31.45 -30.73
CA VAL A 627 14.13 -30.23 -30.02
C VAL A 627 13.10 -29.77 -28.98
N VAL A 628 11.80 -29.97 -29.25
CA VAL A 628 10.73 -29.71 -28.28
C VAL A 628 10.75 -30.72 -27.14
N ASP A 629 10.93 -32.02 -27.41
CA ASP A 629 11.11 -33.04 -26.37
C ASP A 629 12.29 -32.70 -25.45
N LEU A 630 13.44 -32.32 -26.02
CA LEU A 630 14.60 -31.87 -25.26
C LEU A 630 14.27 -30.62 -24.41
N PHE A 631 13.50 -29.67 -24.94
CA PHE A 631 13.09 -28.49 -24.16
C PHE A 631 12.12 -28.85 -23.03
N LEU A 632 11.21 -29.81 -23.24
CA LEU A 632 10.33 -30.32 -22.18
C LEU A 632 11.13 -31.07 -21.11
N ASN A 633 12.14 -31.86 -21.50
CA ASN A 633 13.07 -32.51 -20.59
C ASN A 633 13.83 -31.47 -19.74
N LEU A 634 14.49 -30.49 -20.37
CA LEU A 634 15.21 -29.41 -19.70
C LEU A 634 14.31 -28.50 -18.85
N LEU A 635 13.03 -28.32 -19.22
CA LEU A 635 12.03 -27.60 -18.40
C LEU A 635 11.47 -28.45 -17.25
N SER A 636 11.69 -29.76 -17.21
CA SER A 636 11.31 -30.59 -16.05
C SER A 636 12.23 -30.31 -14.85
N HIS A 637 13.55 -30.24 -15.10
CA HIS A 637 14.57 -29.87 -14.11
C HIS A 637 14.30 -28.48 -13.52
N ASN A 638 14.27 -28.37 -12.19
CA ASN A 638 13.96 -27.12 -11.49
C ASN A 638 15.14 -26.13 -11.52
N SER A 639 15.43 -25.57 -12.70
CA SER A 639 16.54 -24.65 -12.93
C SER A 639 16.07 -23.39 -13.67
N HIS A 640 16.22 -22.24 -13.01
CA HIS A 640 15.92 -20.93 -13.60
C HIS A 640 16.78 -20.66 -14.85
N LEU A 641 18.04 -21.11 -14.81
CA LEU A 641 18.99 -20.92 -15.91
C LEU A 641 18.60 -21.69 -17.17
N LEU A 642 18.05 -22.91 -17.03
CA LEU A 642 17.53 -23.68 -18.18
C LEU A 642 16.22 -23.06 -18.72
N ARG A 643 15.33 -22.62 -17.82
CA ARG A 643 14.09 -21.91 -18.18
C ARG A 643 14.39 -20.63 -18.99
N SER A 644 15.35 -19.82 -18.53
CA SER A 644 15.77 -18.60 -19.21
C SER A 644 16.50 -18.88 -20.52
N LEU A 645 17.41 -19.86 -20.56
CA LEU A 645 18.06 -20.32 -21.80
C LEU A 645 17.01 -20.64 -22.88
N ILE A 646 15.99 -21.42 -22.52
CA ILE A 646 14.90 -21.81 -23.42
C ILE A 646 14.06 -20.59 -23.83
N GLY A 647 13.71 -19.71 -22.89
CA GLY A 647 13.01 -18.46 -23.19
C GLY A 647 13.77 -17.53 -24.16
N ASN A 648 15.11 -17.55 -24.14
CA ASN A 648 15.94 -16.77 -25.08
C ASN A 648 16.04 -17.41 -26.48
N VAL A 649 15.98 -18.75 -26.60
CA VAL A 649 16.15 -19.43 -27.90
C VAL A 649 14.84 -19.84 -28.58
N PHE A 650 13.80 -20.21 -27.84
CA PHE A 650 12.52 -20.68 -28.38
C PHE A 650 11.81 -19.67 -29.31
N PRO A 651 11.84 -18.33 -29.09
CA PRO A 651 11.29 -17.35 -30.05
C PRO A 651 11.85 -17.48 -31.47
N HIS A 652 13.07 -18.02 -31.61
CA HIS A 652 13.75 -18.21 -32.90
C HIS A 652 13.42 -19.56 -33.57
N LEU A 653 12.55 -20.38 -32.95
CA LEU A 653 12.04 -21.66 -33.46
C LEU A 653 10.55 -21.64 -33.79
N CYS A 654 9.78 -20.64 -33.31
CA CYS A 654 8.32 -20.66 -33.39
C CYS A 654 7.76 -20.79 -34.82
N GLY A 655 8.34 -20.09 -35.81
CA GLY A 655 8.00 -20.22 -37.24
C GLY A 655 8.43 -21.55 -37.90
N HIS A 656 8.79 -22.56 -37.11
CA HIS A 656 9.09 -23.93 -37.53
C HIS A 656 8.30 -24.98 -36.75
N LEU A 657 7.39 -24.58 -35.85
CA LEU A 657 6.53 -25.49 -35.09
C LEU A 657 5.41 -26.05 -35.99
N ASN A 658 5.20 -27.36 -35.92
CA ASN A 658 4.08 -28.07 -36.54
C ASN A 658 3.04 -28.49 -35.48
N ALA A 659 1.92 -29.06 -35.92
CA ALA A 659 0.88 -29.57 -35.01
C ALA A 659 1.44 -30.59 -34.01
N THR A 660 2.31 -31.52 -34.43
CA THR A 660 2.97 -32.50 -33.55
C THR A 660 3.72 -31.83 -32.40
N ALA A 661 4.57 -30.84 -32.70
CA ALA A 661 5.36 -30.11 -31.71
C ALA A 661 4.49 -29.30 -30.74
N ILE A 662 3.38 -28.73 -31.21
CA ILE A 662 2.38 -28.10 -30.35
C ILE A 662 1.68 -29.15 -29.47
N HIS A 663 1.31 -30.31 -30.01
CA HIS A 663 0.71 -31.40 -29.22
C HIS A 663 1.68 -32.01 -28.18
N GLN A 664 2.99 -32.08 -28.44
CA GLN A 664 3.99 -32.47 -27.44
C GLN A 664 3.99 -31.49 -26.25
N ILE A 665 3.91 -30.17 -26.51
CA ILE A 665 3.82 -29.15 -25.45
C ILE A 665 2.49 -29.26 -24.68
N LEU A 666 1.38 -29.49 -25.39
CA LEU A 666 0.04 -29.63 -24.78
C LEU A 666 -0.14 -30.92 -23.97
N SER A 667 0.51 -32.02 -24.35
CA SER A 667 0.36 -33.33 -23.68
C SER A 667 0.88 -33.34 -22.23
N VAL A 668 1.82 -32.45 -21.90
CA VAL A 668 2.32 -32.25 -20.52
C VAL A 668 1.29 -31.52 -19.65
N LEU A 669 0.47 -30.66 -20.26
CA LEU A 669 -0.58 -29.90 -19.57
C LEU A 669 -1.82 -30.75 -19.29
N ASP A 670 -2.13 -31.73 -20.14
CA ASP A 670 -3.27 -32.62 -19.95
C ASP A 670 -3.20 -33.33 -18.58
N PRO A 671 -4.21 -33.16 -17.70
CA PRO A 671 -4.29 -33.86 -16.42
C PRO A 671 -4.54 -35.36 -16.54
N LYS A 672 -5.02 -35.85 -17.68
CA LYS A 672 -5.38 -37.27 -17.91
C LYS A 672 -4.26 -38.07 -18.56
N ASN A 673 -3.20 -37.42 -19.05
CA ASN A 673 -2.09 -38.08 -19.70
C ASN A 673 -1.20 -38.82 -18.68
N GLN A 674 -1.23 -40.15 -18.70
CA GLN A 674 -0.46 -41.02 -17.79
C GLN A 674 1.02 -41.18 -18.18
N ASP A 675 1.42 -40.71 -19.36
CA ASP A 675 2.80 -40.80 -19.87
C ASP A 675 3.65 -39.58 -19.47
N ASN A 676 3.10 -38.65 -18.69
CA ASN A 676 3.88 -37.56 -18.09
C ASN A 676 4.83 -38.14 -17.01
N PRO A 677 6.15 -37.90 -17.05
CA PRO A 677 7.12 -38.52 -16.14
C PRO A 677 6.90 -38.26 -14.64
N LEU A 678 6.02 -37.32 -14.27
CA LEU A 678 5.70 -36.95 -12.89
C LEU A 678 4.26 -37.33 -12.45
N THR A 679 3.45 -37.99 -13.29
CA THR A 679 2.10 -38.45 -12.89
C THR A 679 2.11 -39.86 -12.28
N ASN A 680 1.74 -39.97 -11.01
CA ASN A 680 1.58 -41.26 -10.32
C ASN A 680 0.28 -41.98 -10.73
N LYS A 681 0.36 -43.28 -11.04
CA LYS A 681 -0.73 -44.08 -11.66
C LYS A 681 -1.88 -44.51 -10.72
N ASN A 682 -2.07 -43.82 -9.58
CA ASN A 682 -2.92 -44.30 -8.48
C ASN A 682 -4.12 -43.39 -8.12
N GLU A 683 -4.37 -42.30 -8.84
CA GLU A 683 -5.49 -41.37 -8.55
C GLU A 683 -6.74 -41.71 -9.39
N SER A 684 -7.38 -42.85 -9.10
CA SER A 684 -8.60 -43.29 -9.78
C SER A 684 -9.64 -43.95 -8.86
N ASP A 685 -9.89 -43.37 -7.68
CA ASP A 685 -11.00 -43.78 -6.80
C ASP A 685 -11.39 -42.69 -5.76
N SER A 686 -12.01 -41.59 -6.22
CA SER A 686 -12.67 -40.60 -5.34
C SER A 686 -13.66 -39.66 -6.07
N GLU A 687 -14.77 -40.20 -6.58
CA GLU A 687 -15.93 -39.43 -7.05
C GLU A 687 -17.10 -39.62 -6.06
N SER A 688 -17.43 -38.58 -5.28
CA SER A 688 -18.64 -38.52 -4.43
C SER A 688 -18.93 -37.08 -4.01
N ASP A 689 -20.06 -36.53 -4.47
CA ASP A 689 -20.51 -35.15 -4.19
C ASP A 689 -20.85 -34.87 -2.71
N GLY A 690 -20.84 -33.59 -2.32
CA GLY A 690 -21.26 -33.12 -0.99
C GLY A 690 -21.17 -31.59 -0.80
N ASP A 691 -22.14 -30.83 -1.35
CA ASP A 691 -22.21 -29.35 -1.30
C ASP A 691 -22.36 -28.73 0.10
N SER A 692 -21.83 -27.50 0.29
CA SER A 692 -22.32 -26.46 1.24
C SER A 692 -21.70 -25.05 1.00
N GLU A 693 -22.55 -24.03 0.75
CA GLU A 693 -22.28 -22.56 0.65
C GLU A 693 -22.28 -21.88 2.06
N GLU A 694 -21.90 -20.63 2.38
CA GLU A 694 -21.43 -19.34 1.76
C GLU A 694 -20.47 -18.70 2.85
N GLU A 695 -19.75 -17.55 2.82
CA GLU A 695 -19.64 -16.24 2.12
C GLU A 695 -18.15 -15.74 2.28
N ASP A 696 -17.66 -14.81 1.46
CA ASP A 696 -16.26 -14.32 1.35
C ASP A 696 -15.68 -13.46 2.52
N ASP A 697 -14.34 -13.25 2.58
CA ASP A 697 -13.66 -11.97 2.18
C ASP A 697 -12.10 -12.09 2.14
N GLU A 698 -11.41 -11.24 1.36
CA GLU A 698 -10.00 -11.44 0.92
C GLU A 698 -8.89 -10.76 1.76
N SER A 699 -7.65 -11.31 1.70
CA SER A 699 -6.48 -10.67 1.03
C SER A 699 -5.09 -11.10 1.56
N ASN A 700 -4.14 -11.39 0.66
CA ASN A 700 -2.71 -10.96 0.69
C ASN A 700 -1.90 -11.48 -0.52
N GLU A 701 -0.73 -10.89 -0.76
CA GLU A 701 0.17 -11.13 -1.92
C GLU A 701 1.43 -11.94 -1.57
N ASP A 702 2.10 -12.51 -2.58
CA ASP A 702 3.34 -13.29 -2.45
C ASP A 702 4.56 -12.46 -1.97
N SER A 703 5.38 -13.04 -1.09
CA SER A 703 6.86 -12.98 -1.14
C SER A 703 7.47 -13.84 -0.03
N GLU A 704 8.22 -14.89 -0.36
CA GLU A 704 8.97 -15.68 0.62
C GLU A 704 10.32 -15.02 0.98
N GLU A 705 10.52 -14.72 2.27
CA GLU A 705 11.85 -14.72 2.90
C GLU A 705 11.77 -15.65 4.12
N GLU A 706 12.59 -16.72 4.15
CA GLU A 706 12.71 -17.58 5.34
C GLU A 706 13.44 -16.84 6.47
N GLU A 707 12.69 -16.22 7.39
CA GLU A 707 13.15 -16.02 8.77
C GLU A 707 12.33 -16.90 9.72
N SER A 708 13.03 -17.57 10.64
CA SER A 708 12.45 -18.57 11.54
C SER A 708 11.57 -17.92 12.61
N ASP A 709 10.26 -17.92 12.41
CA ASP A 709 9.34 -17.37 13.40
C ASP A 709 9.12 -18.37 14.57
N VAL A 710 9.76 -18.11 15.70
CA VAL A 710 9.66 -18.90 16.94
C VAL A 710 8.52 -18.38 17.85
N ASP A 711 7.90 -17.26 17.51
CA ASP A 711 7.04 -16.45 18.39
C ASP A 711 5.54 -16.88 18.41
N GLU A 712 5.14 -17.98 17.77
CA GLU A 712 3.73 -18.46 17.81
C GLU A 712 3.42 -19.36 19.02
N ASP A 713 4.40 -20.06 19.58
CA ASP A 713 4.15 -21.09 20.61
C ASP A 713 3.82 -20.50 21.99
N GLU A 714 4.47 -19.41 22.42
CA GLU A 714 4.26 -18.84 23.76
C GLU A 714 2.78 -18.50 24.05
N LYS A 715 2.09 -17.88 23.08
CA LYS A 715 0.67 -17.50 23.19
C LYS A 715 -0.30 -18.68 23.21
N GLN A 716 0.17 -19.88 22.86
CA GLN A 716 -0.58 -21.13 23.02
C GLN A 716 -0.29 -21.76 24.40
N THR A 717 0.97 -21.75 24.86
CA THR A 717 1.34 -22.31 26.16
C THR A 717 0.59 -21.68 27.35
N ASP A 718 0.39 -20.36 27.36
CA ASP A 718 -0.30 -19.69 28.47
C ASP A 718 -1.81 -19.98 28.52
N LYS A 719 -2.46 -20.22 27.37
CA LYS A 719 -3.85 -20.68 27.34
C LYS A 719 -3.97 -22.13 27.81
N LEU A 720 -2.97 -22.95 27.49
CA LEU A 720 -2.90 -24.34 27.96
C LEU A 720 -2.67 -24.39 29.48
N ARG A 721 -1.79 -23.54 30.03
CA ARG A 721 -1.65 -23.31 31.48
C ARG A 721 -2.98 -22.90 32.12
N LEU A 722 -3.67 -21.92 31.57
CA LEU A 722 -4.94 -21.41 32.12
C LEU A 722 -6.05 -22.49 32.13
N ALA A 723 -6.06 -23.38 31.13
CA ALA A 723 -6.97 -24.52 31.08
C ALA A 723 -6.59 -25.61 32.11
N LEU A 724 -5.30 -25.95 32.22
CA LEU A 724 -4.80 -26.94 33.17
C LEU A 724 -5.07 -26.52 34.63
N HIS A 725 -4.80 -25.26 34.95
CA HIS A 725 -5.06 -24.66 36.26
C HIS A 725 -6.55 -24.67 36.64
N LYS A 726 -7.44 -24.64 35.64
CA LYS A 726 -8.90 -24.70 35.82
C LYS A 726 -9.42 -26.13 35.97
N ALA A 727 -8.73 -27.13 35.43
CA ALA A 727 -9.04 -28.54 35.64
C ALA A 727 -8.63 -29.00 37.06
N LEU A 728 -7.44 -28.58 37.51
CA LEU A 728 -6.90 -28.92 38.83
C LEU A 728 -7.67 -28.28 40.00
N ALA A 729 -8.18 -27.06 39.83
CA ALA A 729 -8.89 -26.30 40.87
C ALA A 729 -10.27 -26.87 41.30
N SER A 730 -10.68 -28.03 40.77
CA SER A 730 -11.98 -28.64 41.07
C SER A 730 -11.99 -29.54 42.32
N ASN A 731 -10.82 -29.91 42.87
CA ASN A 731 -10.67 -30.79 44.04
C ASN A 731 -10.01 -30.08 45.24
N GLN A 732 -10.84 -29.35 45.99
CA GLN A 732 -10.68 -28.92 47.40
C GLN A 732 -9.52 -27.99 47.83
N GLN A 733 -9.95 -26.79 48.24
CA GLN A 733 -9.40 -25.91 49.29
C GLN A 733 -8.03 -25.24 49.10
N GLU A 734 -7.89 -24.11 49.79
CA GLU A 734 -6.82 -23.12 49.66
C GLU A 734 -5.71 -23.36 50.69
N ASP A 735 -4.48 -23.53 50.21
CA ASP A 735 -3.22 -23.04 50.81
C ASP A 735 -2.08 -23.19 49.77
N ASP A 736 -0.91 -22.59 50.01
CA ASP A 736 0.14 -22.35 48.99
C ASP A 736 0.62 -23.60 48.21
N LEU A 737 0.73 -23.44 46.87
CA LEU A 737 1.25 -24.46 45.93
C LEU A 737 2.37 -23.94 45.02
N GLU A 738 3.55 -23.68 45.60
CA GLU A 738 4.80 -23.83 44.85
C GLU A 738 5.36 -25.26 45.07
N SER A 739 5.72 -25.93 43.97
CA SER A 739 6.21 -27.33 43.89
C SER A 739 5.24 -28.43 44.39
N ILE A 740 4.59 -29.10 43.43
CA ILE A 740 4.04 -30.45 43.61
C ILE A 740 5.12 -31.45 43.17
N ASP A 741 5.43 -32.42 44.02
CA ASP A 741 6.44 -33.45 43.75
C ASP A 741 5.84 -34.60 42.93
N LEU A 742 6.33 -34.79 41.70
CA LEU A 742 5.74 -35.71 40.72
C LEU A 742 5.91 -37.19 41.09
N ASP A 743 6.93 -37.52 41.88
CA ASP A 743 7.25 -38.90 42.29
C ASP A 743 6.30 -39.45 43.38
N GLN A 744 5.29 -38.67 43.80
CA GLN A 744 4.33 -39.04 44.86
C GLN A 744 2.86 -39.18 44.41
N LEU A 745 2.53 -39.00 43.12
CA LEU A 745 1.19 -39.30 42.62
C LEU A 745 0.92 -40.82 42.63
N SER A 746 -0.30 -41.23 42.98
CA SER A 746 -0.72 -42.62 42.77
C SER A 746 -1.03 -42.90 41.29
N ASP A 747 -0.86 -44.14 40.83
CA ASP A 747 -1.20 -44.57 39.46
C ASP A 747 -2.66 -44.21 39.07
N SER A 748 -3.57 -44.21 40.05
CA SER A 748 -4.98 -43.86 39.88
C SER A 748 -5.24 -42.37 39.64
N GLU A 749 -4.34 -41.51 40.10
CA GLU A 749 -4.39 -40.06 39.91
C GLU A 749 -3.61 -39.65 38.67
N GLY A 750 -2.46 -40.30 38.42
CA GLY A 750 -1.71 -40.17 37.17
C GLY A 750 -2.57 -40.47 35.94
N GLN A 751 -3.32 -41.58 35.94
CA GLN A 751 -4.24 -41.91 34.82
C GLN A 751 -5.33 -40.85 34.60
N LYS A 752 -5.85 -40.21 35.65
CA LYS A 752 -6.86 -39.13 35.52
C LYS A 752 -6.24 -37.84 34.99
N LEU A 753 -4.99 -37.57 35.35
CA LEU A 753 -4.22 -36.44 34.84
C LEU A 753 -3.91 -36.62 33.34
N ASP A 754 -3.50 -37.84 32.93
CA ASP A 754 -3.34 -38.21 31.52
C ASP A 754 -4.66 -38.15 30.74
N GLU A 755 -5.78 -38.60 31.31
CA GLU A 755 -7.09 -38.53 30.65
C GLU A 755 -7.57 -37.08 30.48
N ALA A 756 -7.40 -36.23 31.50
CA ALA A 756 -7.68 -34.79 31.42
C ALA A 756 -6.76 -34.05 30.43
N LEU A 757 -5.46 -34.40 30.39
CA LEU A 757 -4.51 -33.90 29.39
C LEU A 757 -4.92 -34.35 27.98
N ALA A 758 -5.28 -35.62 27.78
CA ALA A 758 -5.73 -36.14 26.49
C ALA A 758 -7.04 -35.49 26.03
N GLU A 759 -7.94 -35.12 26.94
CA GLU A 759 -9.14 -34.35 26.61
C GLU A 759 -8.83 -32.88 26.29
N ALA A 760 -7.93 -32.23 27.04
CA ALA A 760 -7.44 -30.90 26.70
C ALA A 760 -6.75 -30.87 25.32
N PHE A 761 -5.90 -31.84 25.00
CA PHE A 761 -5.26 -31.98 23.68
C PHE A 761 -6.25 -32.37 22.56
N LYS A 762 -7.39 -33.01 22.86
CA LYS A 762 -8.49 -33.18 21.89
C LYS A 762 -9.16 -31.83 21.59
N GLN A 763 -9.40 -31.01 22.61
CA GLN A 763 -10.07 -29.70 22.46
C GLN A 763 -9.16 -28.61 21.86
N PHE A 764 -7.85 -28.67 22.12
CA PHE A 764 -6.84 -27.72 21.62
C PHE A 764 -6.09 -28.18 20.36
N LYS A 765 -6.60 -29.15 19.59
CA LYS A 765 -6.17 -29.30 18.20
C LYS A 765 -6.55 -28.03 17.43
N PRO A 766 -5.59 -27.25 16.89
CA PRO A 766 -5.95 -26.14 16.02
C PRO A 766 -6.66 -26.69 14.79
N ASN A 767 -7.66 -25.94 14.30
CA ASN A 767 -8.26 -26.18 12.99
C ASN A 767 -7.27 -25.78 11.87
N ARG A 768 -6.13 -26.47 11.80
CA ARG A 768 -5.45 -26.72 10.53
C ARG A 768 -6.40 -27.57 9.70
N GLY A 769 -7.26 -26.90 8.94
CA GLY A 769 -8.01 -27.53 7.85
C GLY A 769 -7.01 -28.31 7.01
N ARG A 770 -7.22 -29.62 6.88
CA ARG A 770 -6.32 -30.48 6.10
C ARG A 770 -6.54 -30.27 4.61
N SER A 771 -6.05 -29.13 4.11
CA SER A 771 -5.13 -29.23 2.99
C SER A 771 -4.13 -30.34 3.35
N LYS A 772 -4.20 -31.46 2.62
CA LYS A 772 -3.09 -32.40 2.60
C LYS A 772 -1.98 -31.61 1.90
N LYS A 773 -0.91 -31.24 2.62
CA LYS A 773 0.25 -30.57 1.99
C LYS A 773 0.57 -31.32 0.70
N GLN A 774 0.50 -30.61 -0.43
CA GLN A 774 0.61 -31.20 -1.76
C GLN A 774 1.84 -32.11 -1.81
N ASN A 775 1.71 -33.30 -2.41
CA ASN A 775 2.87 -34.17 -2.56
C ASN A 775 3.94 -33.43 -3.37
N LYS A 776 5.21 -33.53 -2.98
CA LYS A 776 6.33 -32.82 -3.63
C LYS A 776 6.42 -33.10 -5.13
N ASP A 777 6.05 -34.31 -5.55
CA ASP A 777 6.02 -34.70 -6.96
C ASP A 777 4.91 -33.94 -7.72
N ALA A 778 3.75 -33.77 -7.10
CA ALA A 778 2.61 -33.03 -7.65
C ALA A 778 2.87 -31.50 -7.65
N GLU A 779 3.50 -30.97 -6.59
CA GLU A 779 4.00 -29.58 -6.51
C GLU A 779 5.03 -29.32 -7.64
N THR A 780 5.97 -30.24 -7.84
CA THR A 780 6.96 -30.19 -8.93
C THR A 780 6.30 -30.29 -10.31
N LEU A 781 5.25 -31.11 -10.48
CA LEU A 781 4.44 -31.21 -11.69
C LEU A 781 3.64 -29.92 -11.95
N THR A 782 3.04 -29.30 -10.93
CA THR A 782 2.38 -27.99 -11.04
C THR A 782 3.38 -26.93 -11.51
N HIS A 783 4.59 -26.88 -10.93
CA HIS A 783 5.67 -26.01 -11.40
C HIS A 783 6.19 -26.37 -12.80
N PHE A 784 6.19 -27.65 -13.20
CA PHE A 784 6.55 -28.07 -14.56
C PHE A 784 5.53 -27.58 -15.59
N ARG A 785 4.23 -27.78 -15.34
CA ARG A 785 3.15 -27.25 -16.19
C ARG A 785 3.21 -25.72 -16.31
N VAL A 786 3.46 -25.01 -15.21
CA VAL A 786 3.67 -23.54 -15.22
C VAL A 786 4.89 -23.10 -16.04
N ARG A 787 5.96 -23.91 -16.12
CA ARG A 787 7.13 -23.66 -16.97
C ARG A 787 6.87 -23.95 -18.44
N VAL A 788 6.19 -25.06 -18.75
CA VAL A 788 5.81 -25.43 -20.14
C VAL A 788 4.84 -24.42 -20.75
N LEU A 789 3.98 -23.82 -19.93
CA LEU A 789 3.10 -22.71 -20.33
C LEU A 789 3.84 -21.48 -20.86
N ASP A 790 5.11 -21.26 -20.51
CA ASP A 790 5.92 -20.18 -21.09
C ASP A 790 6.16 -20.40 -22.59
N LEU A 791 6.28 -21.64 -23.06
CA LEU A 791 6.43 -21.96 -24.48
C LEU A 791 5.19 -21.54 -25.27
N ILE A 792 4.00 -21.81 -24.73
CA ILE A 792 2.73 -21.36 -25.33
C ILE A 792 2.65 -19.83 -25.30
N GLU A 793 3.06 -19.18 -24.22
CA GLU A 793 3.06 -17.72 -24.16
C GLU A 793 3.99 -17.08 -25.22
N ILE A 794 5.19 -17.61 -25.39
CA ILE A 794 6.16 -17.13 -26.39
C ILE A 794 5.63 -17.38 -27.81
N TYR A 795 5.03 -18.55 -28.06
CA TYR A 795 4.44 -18.86 -29.36
C TYR A 795 3.31 -17.88 -29.72
N LEU A 796 2.46 -17.50 -28.77
CA LEU A 796 1.38 -16.52 -28.99
C LEU A 796 1.90 -15.09 -29.29
N ASP A 797 3.08 -14.70 -28.80
CA ASP A 797 3.71 -13.43 -29.19
C ASP A 797 4.33 -13.49 -30.60
N SER A 798 4.78 -14.67 -31.04
CA SER A 798 5.51 -14.89 -32.29
C SER A 798 4.67 -14.96 -33.57
N THR A 799 3.50 -14.29 -33.60
CA THR A 799 2.52 -14.32 -34.71
C THR A 799 2.09 -15.73 -35.15
N PRO A 800 1.38 -16.50 -34.29
CA PRO A 800 1.08 -17.91 -34.49
C PRO A 800 0.19 -18.21 -35.71
N ASN A 801 0.12 -19.47 -36.15
CA ASN A 801 -0.88 -19.94 -37.11
C ASN A 801 -2.29 -19.98 -36.47
N MET A 802 -3.34 -19.61 -37.22
CA MET A 802 -4.72 -19.58 -36.68
C MET A 802 -5.24 -20.96 -36.25
N LEU A 803 -5.00 -22.02 -37.02
CA LEU A 803 -5.45 -23.38 -36.71
C LEU A 803 -4.84 -23.86 -35.38
N LEU A 804 -3.50 -23.81 -35.27
CA LEU A 804 -2.77 -24.18 -34.05
C LEU A 804 -3.22 -23.35 -32.83
N THR A 805 -3.59 -22.08 -33.03
CA THR A 805 -4.13 -21.23 -31.95
C THR A 805 -5.51 -21.70 -31.47
N LEU A 806 -6.35 -22.19 -32.38
CA LEU A 806 -7.67 -22.75 -32.06
C LEU A 806 -7.59 -24.14 -31.41
N GLU A 807 -6.60 -24.94 -31.79
CA GLU A 807 -6.30 -26.25 -31.18
C GLU A 807 -5.82 -26.11 -29.73
N ILE A 808 -4.86 -25.20 -29.47
CA ILE A 808 -4.35 -24.89 -28.11
C ILE A 808 -5.48 -24.49 -27.14
N MET A 809 -6.51 -23.80 -27.64
CA MET A 809 -7.60 -23.24 -26.82
C MET A 809 -8.38 -24.30 -26.02
N LEU A 810 -8.60 -25.50 -26.58
CA LEU A 810 -9.38 -26.54 -25.91
C LEU A 810 -8.62 -27.22 -24.75
N PRO A 811 -7.37 -27.72 -24.92
CA PRO A 811 -6.60 -28.27 -23.81
C PRO A 811 -6.28 -27.23 -22.73
N LEU A 812 -6.09 -25.94 -23.08
CA LEU A 812 -5.97 -24.89 -22.06
C LEU A 812 -7.25 -24.74 -21.22
N LEU A 813 -8.44 -24.75 -21.83
CA LEU A 813 -9.71 -24.73 -21.09
C LEU A 813 -9.90 -25.98 -20.22
N GLN A 814 -9.53 -27.17 -20.70
CA GLN A 814 -9.59 -28.41 -19.94
C GLN A 814 -8.57 -28.43 -18.78
N SER A 815 -7.41 -27.79 -18.97
CA SER A 815 -6.43 -27.55 -17.90
C SER A 815 -6.98 -26.57 -16.86
N VAL A 816 -7.70 -25.52 -17.28
CA VAL A 816 -8.40 -24.60 -16.35
C VAL A 816 -9.43 -25.40 -15.54
N GLU A 817 -10.30 -26.17 -16.19
CA GLU A 817 -11.32 -27.01 -15.56
C GLU A 817 -10.75 -27.93 -14.48
N PHE A 818 -9.60 -28.55 -14.74
CA PHE A 818 -8.87 -29.34 -13.75
C PHE A 818 -8.33 -28.47 -12.61
N SER A 819 -7.66 -27.36 -12.93
CA SER A 819 -7.06 -26.47 -11.92
C SER A 819 -8.07 -25.66 -11.07
N VAL A 820 -9.36 -25.73 -11.38
CA VAL A 820 -10.46 -25.23 -10.53
C VAL A 820 -10.86 -26.26 -9.45
N ARG A 821 -10.58 -27.56 -9.65
CA ARG A 821 -11.00 -28.64 -8.74
C ARG A 821 -10.08 -28.84 -7.53
N ASP A 822 -8.87 -28.27 -7.55
CA ASP A 822 -7.86 -28.42 -6.50
C ASP A 822 -7.23 -27.06 -6.19
N GLU A 823 -7.36 -26.61 -4.94
CA GLU A 823 -6.80 -25.34 -4.44
C GLU A 823 -5.28 -25.25 -4.63
N HIS A 824 -4.57 -26.39 -4.59
CA HIS A 824 -3.12 -26.41 -4.83
C HIS A 824 -2.75 -26.08 -6.28
N GLN A 825 -3.67 -26.20 -7.24
CA GLN A 825 -3.44 -25.77 -8.62
C GLN A 825 -3.64 -24.27 -8.84
N LYS A 826 -3.99 -23.46 -7.83
CA LYS A 826 -4.22 -22.00 -7.97
C LYS A 826 -3.12 -21.23 -8.73
N PRO A 827 -1.80 -21.52 -8.58
CA PRO A 827 -0.76 -20.90 -9.40
C PRO A 827 -0.88 -21.27 -10.90
N LEU A 828 -1.16 -22.54 -11.20
CA LEU A 828 -1.41 -23.04 -12.55
C LEU A 828 -2.71 -22.47 -13.13
N GLN A 829 -3.79 -22.43 -12.34
CA GLN A 829 -5.08 -21.83 -12.69
C GLN A 829 -4.92 -20.37 -13.11
N THR A 830 -4.16 -19.59 -12.34
CA THR A 830 -3.86 -18.17 -12.62
C THR A 830 -3.05 -18.00 -13.90
N ARG A 831 -2.01 -18.84 -14.10
CA ARG A 831 -1.18 -18.82 -15.32
C ARG A 831 -1.99 -19.20 -16.57
N LEU A 832 -2.86 -20.20 -16.48
CA LEU A 832 -3.76 -20.64 -17.55
C LEU A 832 -4.78 -19.56 -17.92
N LYS A 833 -5.50 -19.00 -16.94
CA LYS A 833 -6.45 -17.88 -17.14
C LYS A 833 -5.76 -16.68 -17.79
N SER A 834 -4.50 -16.39 -17.44
CA SER A 834 -3.69 -15.34 -18.07
C SER A 834 -3.35 -15.62 -19.54
N ILE A 835 -2.85 -16.82 -19.85
CA ILE A 835 -2.45 -17.20 -21.22
C ILE A 835 -3.66 -17.34 -22.14
N LEU A 836 -4.78 -17.87 -21.65
CA LEU A 836 -6.02 -17.96 -22.43
C LEU A 836 -6.56 -16.56 -22.79
N LYS A 837 -6.44 -15.58 -21.88
CA LYS A 837 -6.76 -14.17 -22.14
C LYS A 837 -5.82 -13.51 -23.16
N LYS A 838 -4.56 -13.99 -23.25
CA LYS A 838 -3.60 -13.58 -24.29
C LYS A 838 -3.96 -14.19 -25.65
N LEU A 839 -4.31 -15.47 -25.69
CA LEU A 839 -4.78 -16.20 -26.86
C LEU A 839 -6.02 -15.53 -27.47
N THR A 840 -7.05 -15.26 -26.66
CA THR A 840 -8.30 -14.63 -27.14
C THR A 840 -8.14 -13.16 -27.54
N ALA A 841 -6.99 -12.53 -27.22
CA ALA A 841 -6.61 -11.19 -27.66
C ALA A 841 -5.85 -11.16 -29.00
N CYS A 842 -5.46 -12.31 -29.56
CA CYS A 842 -4.72 -12.41 -30.82
C CYS A 842 -5.51 -11.86 -32.03
N LYS A 843 -4.80 -11.23 -32.97
CA LYS A 843 -5.37 -10.49 -34.13
C LYS A 843 -4.56 -10.60 -35.43
N LYS A 844 -3.38 -11.22 -35.37
CA LYS A 844 -2.45 -11.41 -36.49
C LYS A 844 -2.02 -12.86 -36.46
N PHE A 845 -1.97 -13.48 -37.64
CA PHE A 845 -1.62 -14.88 -37.79
C PHE A 845 -0.71 -15.03 -39.01
N GLU A 846 0.26 -15.93 -38.96
CA GLU A 846 1.18 -16.19 -40.09
C GLU A 846 0.52 -17.00 -41.20
N GLY A 847 -0.39 -17.91 -40.84
CA GLY A 847 -1.19 -18.72 -41.77
C GLY A 847 -2.67 -18.80 -41.36
N LEU A 848 -3.52 -19.06 -42.36
CA LEU A 848 -4.98 -19.17 -42.26
C LEU A 848 -5.53 -20.49 -42.83
N ASP A 849 -4.63 -21.33 -43.31
CA ASP A 849 -4.91 -22.53 -44.08
C ASP A 849 -5.69 -23.55 -43.23
N GLU A 850 -6.50 -24.37 -43.91
CA GLU A 850 -7.31 -25.46 -43.34
C GLU A 850 -8.42 -25.06 -42.34
N VAL A 851 -8.50 -23.80 -41.89
CA VAL A 851 -9.59 -23.30 -41.01
C VAL A 851 -10.92 -23.19 -41.78
N THR A 852 -11.67 -24.28 -41.81
CA THR A 852 -12.98 -24.37 -42.47
C THR A 852 -14.12 -23.78 -41.64
N ASP A 853 -15.24 -23.49 -42.30
CA ASP A 853 -16.48 -23.09 -41.64
C ASP A 853 -17.09 -24.18 -40.74
N ILE A 854 -16.89 -25.46 -41.09
CA ILE A 854 -17.20 -26.61 -40.25
C ILE A 854 -16.38 -26.54 -38.95
N THR A 855 -15.04 -26.44 -39.03
CA THR A 855 -14.16 -26.44 -37.84
C THR A 855 -14.53 -25.36 -36.82
N LEU A 856 -14.79 -24.12 -37.27
CA LEU A 856 -15.19 -23.03 -36.37
C LEU A 856 -16.59 -23.24 -35.75
N CYS A 857 -17.54 -23.82 -36.50
CA CYS A 857 -18.88 -24.08 -35.97
C CYS A 857 -18.88 -25.23 -34.95
N ASP A 858 -18.16 -26.31 -35.21
CA ASP A 858 -18.13 -27.48 -34.34
C ASP A 858 -17.24 -27.24 -33.11
N LEU A 859 -16.18 -26.43 -33.23
CA LEU A 859 -15.42 -25.91 -32.09
C LEU A 859 -16.30 -25.00 -31.20
N LEU A 860 -17.13 -24.13 -31.78
CA LEU A 860 -18.06 -23.28 -31.04
C LEU A 860 -19.13 -24.11 -30.30
N LYS A 861 -19.73 -25.11 -30.95
CA LYS A 861 -20.62 -26.07 -30.28
C LYS A 861 -19.89 -26.78 -29.14
N SER A 862 -18.68 -27.27 -29.38
CA SER A 862 -17.88 -27.97 -28.37
C SER A 862 -17.62 -27.09 -27.13
N LEU A 863 -17.36 -25.79 -27.29
CA LEU A 863 -17.23 -24.85 -26.16
C LEU A 863 -18.53 -24.66 -25.35
N LEU A 864 -19.68 -24.74 -26.00
CA LEU A 864 -21.00 -24.59 -25.35
C LEU A 864 -21.51 -25.91 -24.74
N GLU A 865 -21.13 -27.05 -25.33
CA GLU A 865 -21.50 -28.40 -24.89
C GLU A 865 -20.57 -28.97 -23.80
N LYS A 866 -19.29 -28.59 -23.76
CA LYS A 866 -18.29 -29.10 -22.79
C LYS A 866 -18.47 -28.59 -21.35
N GLY A 867 -19.58 -27.94 -21.02
CA GLY A 867 -19.81 -27.46 -19.66
C GLY A 867 -19.93 -28.61 -18.65
N THR A 868 -19.14 -28.56 -17.58
CA THR A 868 -19.27 -29.50 -16.46
C THR A 868 -20.67 -29.42 -15.85
N LYS A 869 -21.24 -30.57 -15.45
CA LYS A 869 -22.51 -30.58 -14.70
C LYS A 869 -22.43 -29.83 -13.37
N ASN A 870 -21.23 -29.74 -12.78
CA ASN A 870 -20.93 -28.89 -11.63
C ASN A 870 -21.04 -27.40 -12.03
N ALA A 871 -21.96 -26.69 -11.38
CA ALA A 871 -22.26 -25.29 -11.67
C ALA A 871 -21.20 -24.30 -11.17
N ILE A 872 -20.46 -24.65 -10.10
CA ILE A 872 -19.43 -23.80 -9.49
C ILE A 872 -18.24 -23.67 -10.45
N ILE A 873 -17.78 -24.78 -11.03
CA ILE A 873 -16.73 -24.79 -12.06
C ILE A 873 -17.16 -23.95 -13.28
N MET A 874 -18.42 -24.06 -13.72
CA MET A 874 -18.95 -23.25 -14.81
C MET A 874 -19.10 -21.76 -14.48
N GLN A 875 -19.31 -21.40 -13.22
CA GLN A 875 -19.30 -20.01 -12.76
C GLN A 875 -17.89 -19.42 -12.81
N GLU A 876 -16.88 -20.15 -12.32
CA GLU A 876 -15.46 -19.76 -12.40
C GLU A 876 -14.93 -19.66 -13.84
N MET A 877 -15.31 -20.60 -14.71
CA MET A 877 -14.88 -20.62 -16.11
C MET A 877 -15.70 -19.68 -17.01
N GLY A 878 -16.74 -19.02 -16.50
CA GLY A 878 -17.71 -18.28 -17.31
C GLY A 878 -17.16 -17.12 -18.14
N GLU A 879 -16.14 -16.41 -17.63
CA GLU A 879 -15.41 -15.38 -18.41
C GLU A 879 -14.55 -16.03 -19.51
N GLN A 880 -13.86 -17.13 -19.19
CA GLN A 880 -12.93 -17.81 -20.09
C GLN A 880 -13.65 -18.46 -21.28
N ILE A 881 -14.77 -19.14 -21.02
CA ILE A 881 -15.64 -19.72 -22.05
C ILE A 881 -16.26 -18.61 -22.92
N SER A 882 -16.68 -17.50 -22.30
CA SER A 882 -17.12 -16.29 -23.03
C SER A 882 -16.03 -15.82 -24.00
N ASP A 883 -14.81 -15.58 -23.51
CA ASP A 883 -13.72 -15.02 -24.31
C ASP A 883 -13.26 -15.95 -25.44
N CYS A 884 -13.34 -17.27 -25.25
CA CYS A 884 -13.07 -18.27 -26.28
C CYS A 884 -14.14 -18.28 -27.39
N CYS A 885 -15.42 -18.28 -27.05
CA CYS A 885 -16.51 -18.13 -28.03
C CYS A 885 -16.40 -16.79 -28.79
N ILE A 886 -16.07 -15.71 -28.07
CA ILE A 886 -15.81 -14.38 -28.63
C ILE A 886 -14.59 -14.39 -29.56
N PHE A 887 -13.57 -15.20 -29.28
CA PHE A 887 -12.41 -15.38 -30.16
C PHE A 887 -12.76 -16.12 -31.46
N ILE A 888 -13.61 -17.15 -31.41
CA ILE A 888 -14.16 -17.79 -32.63
C ILE A 888 -14.93 -16.77 -33.49
N ILE A 889 -15.77 -15.93 -32.86
CA ILE A 889 -16.47 -14.86 -33.58
C ILE A 889 -15.46 -13.93 -34.27
N LYS A 890 -14.40 -13.45 -33.56
CA LYS A 890 -13.33 -12.63 -34.16
C LYS A 890 -12.66 -13.33 -35.35
N CYS A 891 -12.31 -14.62 -35.23
CA CYS A 891 -11.68 -15.40 -36.30
C CYS A 891 -12.60 -15.49 -37.53
N SER A 892 -13.90 -15.73 -37.33
CA SER A 892 -14.89 -15.70 -38.42
C SER A 892 -15.00 -14.31 -39.08
N GLN A 893 -14.85 -13.23 -38.31
CA GLN A 893 -14.82 -11.87 -38.87
C GLN A 893 -13.55 -11.59 -39.68
N ILE A 894 -12.40 -12.11 -39.25
CA ILE A 894 -11.14 -12.04 -40.01
C ILE A 894 -11.31 -12.79 -41.35
N ILE A 895 -11.69 -14.06 -41.32
CA ILE A 895 -11.88 -14.90 -42.52
C ILE A 895 -12.90 -14.29 -43.48
N THR A 896 -14.00 -13.72 -42.97
CA THR A 896 -15.02 -13.08 -43.83
C THR A 896 -14.67 -11.69 -44.33
N SER A 897 -13.62 -11.05 -43.79
CA SER A 897 -13.11 -9.75 -44.25
C SER A 897 -12.15 -9.84 -45.43
N ILE A 898 -11.40 -10.95 -45.56
CA ILE A 898 -10.46 -11.21 -46.66
C ILE A 898 -11.22 -11.28 -47.98
N GLU A 899 -10.80 -10.56 -49.01
CA GLU A 899 -11.58 -10.42 -50.25
C GLU A 899 -11.76 -11.75 -50.98
N GLU A 900 -10.69 -12.55 -51.05
CA GLU A 900 -10.58 -13.82 -51.77
C GLU A 900 -11.50 -14.93 -51.26
N THR A 901 -11.93 -14.90 -49.99
CA THR A 901 -12.70 -16.03 -49.43
C THR A 901 -14.10 -16.15 -50.07
N PRO A 902 -14.53 -17.34 -50.53
CA PRO A 902 -15.74 -17.50 -51.33
C PRO A 902 -17.03 -16.95 -50.71
N LYS A 903 -17.84 -16.26 -51.53
CA LYS A 903 -19.14 -15.67 -51.11
C LYS A 903 -20.11 -16.67 -50.46
N LYS A 904 -20.03 -17.97 -50.82
CA LYS A 904 -20.79 -19.05 -50.16
C LYS A 904 -20.35 -19.24 -48.70
N ILE A 905 -19.05 -19.44 -48.47
CA ILE A 905 -18.44 -19.62 -47.14
C ILE A 905 -18.68 -18.37 -46.27
N LYS A 906 -18.53 -17.17 -46.85
CA LYS A 906 -18.85 -15.91 -46.16
C LYS A 906 -20.30 -15.82 -45.66
N LYS A 907 -21.25 -16.44 -46.36
CA LYS A 907 -22.66 -16.51 -45.93
C LYS A 907 -22.89 -17.62 -44.91
N HIS A 908 -22.26 -18.78 -45.09
CA HIS A 908 -22.42 -19.95 -44.21
C HIS A 908 -21.85 -19.68 -42.81
N LEU A 909 -20.60 -19.18 -42.70
CA LEU A 909 -19.99 -18.74 -41.44
C LEU A 909 -20.90 -17.78 -40.66
N LYS A 910 -21.36 -16.71 -41.33
CA LYS A 910 -22.19 -15.67 -40.71
C LYS A 910 -23.54 -16.20 -40.22
N ASN A 911 -24.18 -17.07 -41.00
CA ASN A 911 -25.46 -17.66 -40.64
C ASN A 911 -25.31 -18.67 -39.50
N ASN A 912 -24.35 -19.60 -39.59
CA ASN A 912 -24.24 -20.72 -38.65
C ASN A 912 -23.84 -20.23 -37.25
N ILE A 913 -22.82 -19.37 -37.15
CA ILE A 913 -22.38 -18.81 -35.86
C ILE A 913 -23.48 -17.93 -35.25
N ALA A 914 -24.25 -17.19 -36.06
CA ALA A 914 -25.42 -16.44 -35.58
C ALA A 914 -26.54 -17.37 -35.09
N ASN A 915 -26.84 -18.44 -35.82
CA ASN A 915 -27.87 -19.42 -35.46
C ASN A 915 -27.51 -20.14 -34.16
N THR A 916 -26.31 -20.72 -34.03
CA THR A 916 -25.88 -21.43 -32.81
C THR A 916 -25.94 -20.54 -31.56
N ILE A 917 -25.56 -19.27 -31.65
CA ILE A 917 -25.64 -18.34 -30.52
C ILE A 917 -27.10 -17.89 -30.24
N SER A 918 -27.95 -17.76 -31.27
CA SER A 918 -29.39 -17.51 -31.09
C SER A 918 -30.18 -18.71 -30.55
N GLU A 919 -29.80 -19.92 -30.93
CA GLU A 919 -30.31 -21.19 -30.38
C GLU A 919 -29.94 -21.32 -28.91
N GLU A 920 -28.68 -21.05 -28.56
CA GLU A 920 -28.22 -21.15 -27.17
C GLU A 920 -28.71 -19.99 -26.29
N LEU A 921 -28.93 -18.80 -26.86
CA LEU A 921 -29.72 -17.74 -26.21
C LEU A 921 -31.15 -18.23 -25.91
N THR A 922 -31.79 -18.91 -26.87
CA THR A 922 -33.15 -19.45 -26.70
C THR A 922 -33.16 -20.54 -25.63
N ASN A 923 -32.14 -21.40 -25.58
CA ASN A 923 -31.92 -22.37 -24.50
C ASN A 923 -31.76 -21.67 -23.13
N TYR A 924 -30.90 -20.65 -23.05
CA TYR A 924 -30.69 -19.86 -21.82
C TYR A 924 -31.97 -19.23 -21.30
N PHE A 925 -32.86 -18.76 -22.19
CA PHE A 925 -34.12 -18.15 -21.78
C PHE A 925 -35.22 -19.17 -21.44
N THR A 926 -35.40 -20.21 -22.25
CA THR A 926 -36.51 -21.17 -22.10
C THR A 926 -36.24 -22.30 -21.11
N LYS A 927 -35.03 -22.90 -21.12
CA LYS A 927 -34.71 -24.07 -20.29
C LYS A 927 -34.41 -23.67 -18.84
N ASN A 928 -34.57 -24.63 -17.91
CA ASN A 928 -34.23 -24.42 -16.50
C ASN A 928 -32.72 -24.59 -16.25
N ASN A 929 -32.10 -25.62 -16.85
CA ASN A 929 -30.71 -26.02 -16.60
C ASN A 929 -29.86 -25.78 -17.85
N CYS A 930 -29.67 -24.51 -18.21
CA CYS A 930 -28.72 -24.09 -19.24
C CYS A 930 -27.41 -23.65 -18.55
N LEU A 931 -26.29 -24.25 -18.94
CA LEU A 931 -24.97 -23.96 -18.36
C LEU A 931 -24.23 -22.80 -19.06
N THR A 932 -24.79 -22.24 -20.14
CA THR A 932 -24.13 -21.18 -20.92
C THR A 932 -23.94 -19.90 -20.10
N PRO A 933 -22.70 -19.38 -19.97
CA PRO A 933 -22.42 -18.20 -19.17
C PRO A 933 -23.16 -16.95 -19.68
N TYR A 934 -23.90 -16.28 -18.79
CA TYR A 934 -24.60 -15.02 -19.12
C TYR A 934 -23.65 -13.91 -19.63
N VAL A 935 -22.36 -13.99 -19.28
CA VAL A 935 -21.29 -13.12 -19.76
C VAL A 935 -21.13 -13.20 -21.28
N LEU A 936 -21.28 -14.38 -21.90
CA LEU A 936 -21.16 -14.55 -23.35
C LEU A 936 -22.09 -13.60 -24.13
N PHE A 937 -23.37 -13.54 -23.74
CA PHE A 937 -24.33 -12.66 -24.41
C PHE A 937 -24.02 -11.17 -24.21
N LYS A 938 -23.47 -10.79 -23.04
CA LYS A 938 -22.99 -9.42 -22.78
C LYS A 938 -21.78 -9.08 -23.66
N SER A 939 -20.80 -9.97 -23.75
CA SER A 939 -19.60 -9.78 -24.58
C SER A 939 -19.96 -9.68 -26.06
N THR A 940 -20.84 -10.56 -26.55
CA THR A 940 -21.26 -10.63 -27.95
C THR A 940 -21.98 -9.35 -28.40
N LEU A 941 -22.90 -8.82 -27.58
CA LEU A 941 -23.60 -7.57 -27.89
C LEU A 941 -22.72 -6.31 -27.82
N ASN A 942 -21.54 -6.38 -27.19
CA ASN A 942 -20.52 -5.32 -27.25
C ASN A 942 -19.65 -5.37 -28.52
N LEU A 943 -19.64 -6.48 -29.27
CA LEU A 943 -18.92 -6.56 -30.54
C LEU A 943 -19.65 -5.83 -31.69
N PRO A 944 -18.92 -5.30 -32.69
CA PRO A 944 -19.50 -4.92 -33.97
C PRO A 944 -19.69 -6.17 -34.87
N TRP A 945 -20.75 -6.93 -34.63
CA TRP A 945 -21.01 -8.21 -35.32
C TRP A 945 -22.46 -8.30 -35.83
N GLU A 946 -22.64 -8.74 -37.09
CA GLU A 946 -23.97 -8.75 -37.76
C GLU A 946 -25.01 -9.65 -37.06
N GLY A 947 -24.58 -10.72 -36.39
CA GLY A 947 -25.45 -11.63 -35.64
C GLY A 947 -26.15 -10.99 -34.43
N ASN A 948 -25.68 -9.83 -33.96
CA ASN A 948 -26.32 -9.08 -32.88
C ASN A 948 -27.74 -8.62 -33.25
N LEU A 949 -28.09 -8.53 -34.54
CA LEU A 949 -29.49 -8.30 -34.94
C LEU A 949 -30.40 -9.47 -34.52
N ASN A 950 -30.02 -10.71 -34.84
CA ASN A 950 -30.82 -11.90 -34.52
C ASN A 950 -31.05 -12.02 -33.01
N ILE A 951 -29.97 -11.90 -32.23
CA ILE A 951 -30.02 -11.88 -30.76
C ILE A 951 -30.97 -10.78 -30.26
N THR A 952 -30.86 -9.55 -30.78
CA THR A 952 -31.69 -8.43 -30.33
C THR A 952 -33.16 -8.61 -30.70
N THR A 953 -33.49 -9.16 -31.88
CA THR A 953 -34.88 -9.46 -32.24
C THR A 953 -35.49 -10.53 -31.34
N THR A 954 -34.76 -11.61 -31.03
CA THR A 954 -35.22 -12.65 -30.10
C THR A 954 -35.39 -12.11 -28.67
N LEU A 955 -34.47 -11.26 -28.21
CA LEU A 955 -34.55 -10.62 -26.90
C LEU A 955 -35.75 -9.67 -26.74
N LEU A 956 -36.21 -9.00 -27.80
CA LEU A 956 -37.38 -8.11 -27.76
C LEU A 956 -38.67 -8.91 -27.53
N ASP A 957 -38.82 -10.06 -28.18
CA ASP A 957 -39.98 -10.93 -28.04
C ASP A 957 -40.08 -11.52 -26.61
N PHE A 958 -38.93 -11.85 -26.00
CA PHE A 958 -38.85 -12.45 -24.65
C PHE A 958 -39.27 -11.54 -23.48
N ILE A 959 -39.44 -10.23 -23.68
CA ILE A 959 -39.73 -9.29 -22.56
C ILE A 959 -41.15 -9.51 -22.02
N TYR A 960 -42.13 -9.69 -22.91
CA TYR A 960 -43.54 -9.74 -22.56
C TYR A 960 -44.11 -11.17 -22.52
N ASP A 961 -43.48 -12.13 -23.20
CA ASP A 961 -43.80 -13.58 -23.18
C ASP A 961 -44.13 -14.12 -21.78
N SER A 962 -45.31 -14.73 -21.60
CA SER A 962 -45.78 -15.24 -20.30
C SER A 962 -44.99 -16.46 -19.78
N SER A 963 -44.29 -17.20 -20.65
CA SER A 963 -43.51 -18.37 -20.28
C SER A 963 -42.19 -18.05 -19.57
N ILE A 964 -41.68 -16.82 -19.71
CA ILE A 964 -40.32 -16.46 -19.29
C ILE A 964 -40.29 -15.87 -17.88
N LYS A 965 -39.46 -16.47 -17.01
CA LYS A 965 -39.28 -16.06 -15.60
C LYS A 965 -38.88 -14.58 -15.48
N GLN A 966 -39.52 -13.86 -14.55
CA GLN A 966 -39.35 -12.41 -14.36
C GLN A 966 -37.89 -11.94 -14.15
N PHE A 967 -37.01 -12.79 -13.60
CA PHE A 967 -35.57 -12.50 -13.50
C PHE A 967 -34.90 -12.46 -14.88
N LYS A 968 -35.13 -13.48 -15.72
CA LYS A 968 -34.63 -13.54 -17.10
C LYS A 968 -35.14 -12.36 -17.93
N LYS A 969 -36.41 -11.97 -17.78
CA LYS A 969 -36.95 -10.72 -18.39
C LYS A 969 -36.15 -9.47 -18.01
N SER A 970 -35.67 -9.37 -16.78
CA SER A 970 -34.79 -8.27 -16.35
C SER A 970 -33.39 -8.35 -16.99
N GLN A 971 -32.87 -9.56 -17.22
CA GLN A 971 -31.60 -9.80 -17.94
C GLN A 971 -31.71 -9.50 -19.44
N ALA A 972 -32.85 -9.78 -20.08
CA ALA A 972 -33.10 -9.40 -21.48
C ALA A 972 -33.03 -7.89 -21.67
N LEU A 973 -33.68 -7.11 -20.81
CA LEU A 973 -33.58 -5.65 -20.81
C LEU A 973 -32.14 -5.16 -20.58
N GLU A 974 -31.35 -5.85 -19.75
CA GLU A 974 -29.94 -5.51 -19.54
C GLU A 974 -29.09 -5.76 -20.79
N LEU A 975 -29.31 -6.87 -21.51
CA LEU A 975 -28.68 -7.18 -22.80
C LEU A 975 -29.10 -6.19 -23.89
N LEU A 976 -30.39 -5.89 -24.02
CA LEU A 976 -30.90 -4.90 -25.00
C LEU A 976 -30.31 -3.51 -24.76
N LYS A 977 -30.13 -3.11 -23.50
CA LYS A 977 -29.46 -1.84 -23.16
C LYS A 977 -28.01 -1.82 -23.63
N ILE A 978 -27.28 -2.93 -23.54
CA ILE A 978 -25.91 -3.05 -24.08
C ILE A 978 -25.95 -2.86 -25.61
N PHE A 979 -26.84 -3.56 -26.32
CA PHE A 979 -27.00 -3.39 -27.76
C PHE A 979 -27.26 -1.93 -28.17
N PHE A 980 -28.28 -1.27 -27.59
CA PHE A 980 -28.63 0.10 -27.92
C PHE A 980 -27.62 1.17 -27.45
N THR A 981 -26.60 0.79 -26.66
CA THR A 981 -25.47 1.67 -26.31
C THR A 981 -24.20 1.40 -27.14
N ASN A 982 -24.17 0.34 -27.95
CA ASN A 982 -23.03 -0.01 -28.81
C ASN A 982 -22.93 0.88 -30.07
N GLN A 983 -22.55 2.14 -29.89
CA GLN A 983 -22.37 3.11 -30.98
C GLN A 983 -21.44 2.60 -32.09
N ARG A 984 -20.39 1.84 -31.74
CA ARG A 984 -19.42 1.29 -32.71
C ARG A 984 -20.07 0.36 -33.73
N TYR A 985 -21.06 -0.44 -33.32
CA TYR A 985 -21.84 -1.26 -34.26
C TYR A 985 -22.91 -0.44 -34.98
N LEU A 986 -23.71 0.32 -34.22
CA LEU A 986 -24.90 1.01 -34.72
C LEU A 986 -24.59 2.08 -35.79
N SER A 987 -23.40 2.69 -35.73
CA SER A 987 -22.95 3.68 -36.71
C SER A 987 -22.37 3.11 -38.01
N GLN A 988 -22.10 1.80 -38.12
CA GLN A 988 -21.43 1.24 -39.31
C GLN A 988 -22.34 1.15 -40.54
N ASN A 989 -23.63 0.84 -40.36
CA ASN A 989 -24.58 0.62 -41.46
C ASN A 989 -26.01 1.02 -41.05
N PRO A 990 -26.25 2.28 -40.64
CA PRO A 990 -27.45 2.66 -39.88
C PRO A 990 -28.77 2.33 -40.60
N GLU A 991 -28.88 2.55 -41.91
CA GLU A 991 -30.11 2.30 -42.67
C GLU A 991 -30.45 0.81 -42.76
N LYS A 992 -29.45 -0.03 -43.09
CA LYS A 992 -29.58 -1.50 -43.15
C LYS A 992 -29.88 -2.12 -41.78
N LEU A 993 -29.35 -1.54 -40.70
CA LEU A 993 -29.67 -1.96 -39.33
C LEU A 993 -31.10 -1.54 -38.95
N ARG A 994 -31.47 -0.28 -39.18
CA ARG A 994 -32.80 0.28 -38.91
C ARG A 994 -33.89 -0.52 -39.63
N GLY A 995 -33.74 -0.76 -40.94
CA GLY A 995 -34.72 -1.47 -41.75
C GLY A 995 -35.02 -2.92 -41.30
N LYS A 996 -34.10 -3.55 -40.57
CA LYS A 996 -34.28 -4.91 -40.02
C LYS A 996 -34.90 -4.98 -38.63
N ILE A 997 -34.95 -3.87 -37.89
CA ILE A 997 -35.32 -3.88 -36.46
C ILE A 997 -36.40 -2.85 -36.07
N ALA A 998 -36.68 -1.86 -36.94
CA ALA A 998 -37.62 -0.78 -36.64
C ALA A 998 -39.03 -1.27 -36.27
N GLU A 999 -39.55 -2.30 -36.95
CA GLU A 999 -40.85 -2.90 -36.64
C GLU A 999 -40.88 -3.46 -35.21
N LYS A 1000 -39.98 -4.40 -34.89
CA LYS A 1000 -39.86 -5.01 -33.55
C LYS A 1000 -39.65 -3.97 -32.44
N VAL A 1001 -38.85 -2.93 -32.69
CA VAL A 1001 -38.64 -1.82 -31.74
C VAL A 1001 -39.90 -0.95 -31.59
N SER A 1002 -40.63 -0.68 -32.67
CA SER A 1002 -41.89 0.08 -32.62
C SER A 1002 -42.96 -0.70 -31.85
N THR A 1003 -43.14 -1.99 -32.14
CA THR A 1003 -44.03 -2.88 -31.40
C THR A 1003 -43.65 -2.93 -29.92
N PHE A 1004 -42.37 -3.13 -29.59
CA PHE A 1004 -41.89 -3.12 -28.21
C PHE A 1004 -42.24 -1.81 -27.47
N VAL A 1005 -42.02 -0.63 -28.07
CA VAL A 1005 -42.35 0.64 -27.42
C VAL A 1005 -43.85 0.88 -27.33
N HIS A 1006 -44.65 0.40 -28.30
CA HIS A 1006 -46.11 0.44 -28.23
C HIS A 1006 -46.63 -0.43 -27.08
N THR A 1007 -46.26 -1.71 -27.03
CA THR A 1007 -46.60 -2.62 -25.92
C THR A 1007 -46.09 -2.11 -24.58
N THR A 1008 -44.94 -1.43 -24.53
CA THR A 1008 -44.45 -0.76 -23.31
C THR A 1008 -45.35 0.40 -22.89
N THR A 1009 -45.89 1.16 -23.84
CA THR A 1009 -46.81 2.27 -23.58
C THR A 1009 -48.13 1.78 -23.00
N ASP A 1010 -48.71 0.74 -23.61
CA ASP A 1010 -49.94 0.11 -23.11
C ASP A 1010 -49.72 -0.58 -21.75
N PHE A 1011 -48.58 -1.24 -21.56
CA PHE A 1011 -48.20 -1.79 -20.25
C PHE A 1011 -48.18 -0.73 -19.14
N PHE A 1012 -47.63 0.48 -19.38
CA PHE A 1012 -47.68 1.55 -18.38
C PHE A 1012 -49.09 2.15 -18.19
N LYS A 1013 -49.92 2.17 -19.22
CA LYS A 1013 -51.32 2.58 -19.17
C LYS A 1013 -52.12 1.60 -18.30
N ASP A 1014 -52.01 0.29 -18.54
CA ASP A 1014 -52.69 -0.76 -17.76
C ASP A 1014 -52.21 -0.79 -16.29
N LEU A 1015 -50.91 -0.56 -16.06
CA LEU A 1015 -50.36 -0.37 -14.71
C LEU A 1015 -50.89 0.88 -13.99
N SER A 1016 -51.27 1.92 -14.72
CA SER A 1016 -51.88 3.13 -14.16
C SER A 1016 -53.37 2.97 -13.86
N ALA A 1017 -54.06 2.07 -14.57
CA ALA A 1017 -55.44 1.67 -14.27
C ALA A 1017 -55.50 0.72 -13.06
N ASN A 1018 -54.74 -0.38 -13.10
CA ASN A 1018 -54.89 -1.52 -12.17
C ASN A 1018 -53.76 -1.58 -11.11
N ILE A 1019 -53.51 -0.45 -10.45
CA ILE A 1019 -52.39 -0.19 -9.53
C ILE A 1019 -52.32 -1.18 -8.34
N THR A 1020 -53.46 -1.68 -7.87
CA THR A 1020 -53.56 -2.56 -6.68
C THR A 1020 -53.16 -4.01 -6.96
N GLU A 1021 -53.32 -4.47 -8.20
CA GLU A 1021 -53.17 -5.88 -8.58
C GLU A 1021 -51.80 -6.13 -9.23
N ASN A 1022 -51.38 -5.26 -10.16
CA ASN A 1022 -50.18 -5.47 -10.98
C ASN A 1022 -48.88 -4.96 -10.32
N LYS A 1023 -48.37 -5.70 -9.33
CA LYS A 1023 -47.11 -5.40 -8.63
C LYS A 1023 -45.85 -5.81 -9.42
N VAL A 1024 -45.28 -4.87 -10.17
CA VAL A 1024 -44.03 -5.06 -10.93
C VAL A 1024 -42.78 -4.96 -10.04
N LYS A 1025 -41.79 -5.84 -10.24
CA LYS A 1025 -40.49 -5.78 -9.54
C LYS A 1025 -39.68 -4.57 -9.99
N GLU A 1026 -39.21 -3.76 -9.05
CA GLU A 1026 -38.55 -2.47 -9.36
C GLU A 1026 -37.28 -2.59 -10.23
N LYS A 1027 -36.45 -3.64 -10.05
CA LYS A 1027 -35.26 -3.88 -10.89
C LYS A 1027 -35.60 -4.02 -12.39
N PHE A 1028 -36.77 -4.56 -12.71
CA PHE A 1028 -37.26 -4.63 -14.10
C PHE A 1028 -37.59 -3.23 -14.64
N LEU A 1029 -38.24 -2.36 -13.84
CA LEU A 1029 -38.51 -0.97 -14.21
C LEU A 1029 -37.22 -0.16 -14.40
N CYS A 1030 -36.21 -0.35 -13.53
CA CYS A 1030 -34.88 0.26 -13.70
C CYS A 1030 -34.26 -0.07 -15.07
N ASN A 1031 -34.27 -1.35 -15.45
CA ASN A 1031 -33.71 -1.80 -16.71
C ASN A 1031 -34.56 -1.33 -17.90
N LEU A 1032 -35.89 -1.36 -17.78
CA LEU A 1032 -36.83 -0.89 -18.82
C LEU A 1032 -36.65 0.61 -19.13
N PHE A 1033 -36.60 1.47 -18.10
CA PHE A 1033 -36.29 2.89 -18.30
C PHE A 1033 -34.90 3.11 -18.92
N GLY A 1034 -33.93 2.27 -18.56
CA GLY A 1034 -32.59 2.27 -19.16
C GLY A 1034 -32.58 1.90 -20.65
N VAL A 1035 -33.36 0.89 -21.05
CA VAL A 1035 -33.54 0.49 -22.47
C VAL A 1035 -34.21 1.61 -23.26
N LEU A 1036 -35.34 2.12 -22.79
CA LEU A 1036 -36.10 3.18 -23.48
C LEU A 1036 -35.26 4.44 -23.73
N ALA A 1037 -34.48 4.86 -22.73
CA ALA A 1037 -33.55 6.00 -22.86
C ALA A 1037 -32.42 5.69 -23.88
N SER A 1038 -31.92 4.45 -23.90
CA SER A 1038 -30.87 4.03 -24.84
C SER A 1038 -31.40 3.97 -26.28
N ILE A 1039 -32.62 3.45 -26.51
CA ILE A 1039 -33.30 3.47 -27.80
C ILE A 1039 -33.50 4.93 -28.27
N LYS A 1040 -33.91 5.83 -27.36
CA LYS A 1040 -34.14 7.24 -27.70
C LYS A 1040 -32.86 7.99 -28.09
N CYS A 1041 -31.73 7.67 -27.46
CA CYS A 1041 -30.42 8.27 -27.73
C CYS A 1041 -29.58 7.50 -28.78
N CYS A 1042 -30.12 6.42 -29.36
CA CYS A 1042 -29.48 5.62 -30.40
C CYS A 1042 -29.31 6.42 -31.71
N PRO A 1043 -28.22 6.24 -32.48
CA PRO A 1043 -28.10 6.86 -33.81
C PRO A 1043 -29.15 6.32 -34.82
N LEU A 1044 -29.74 5.15 -34.57
CA LEU A 1044 -30.87 4.63 -35.34
C LEU A 1044 -32.14 5.40 -34.99
N LYS A 1045 -32.41 6.50 -35.71
CA LYS A 1045 -33.67 7.25 -35.59
C LYS A 1045 -34.83 6.38 -36.08
N PHE A 1046 -35.69 5.93 -35.17
CA PHE A 1046 -36.92 5.19 -35.50
C PHE A 1046 -38.12 6.13 -35.70
N GLU A 1047 -38.73 6.07 -36.88
CA GLU A 1047 -40.04 6.69 -37.16
C GLU A 1047 -41.20 5.84 -36.63
N GLY A 1048 -42.40 6.41 -36.53
CA GLY A 1048 -43.61 5.75 -36.01
C GLY A 1048 -43.77 5.76 -34.48
N ILE A 1049 -42.69 5.94 -33.71
CA ILE A 1049 -42.74 5.87 -32.24
C ILE A 1049 -43.21 7.20 -31.62
N HIS A 1050 -44.42 7.22 -31.03
CA HIS A 1050 -44.98 8.39 -30.36
C HIS A 1050 -44.46 8.57 -28.92
N TRP A 1051 -43.20 9.00 -28.82
CA TRP A 1051 -42.49 9.27 -27.56
C TRP A 1051 -43.23 10.12 -26.50
N PRO A 1052 -44.04 11.15 -26.85
CA PRO A 1052 -44.78 11.92 -25.84
C PRO A 1052 -45.77 11.09 -25.03
N THR A 1053 -46.54 10.20 -25.67
CA THR A 1053 -47.54 9.37 -24.98
C THR A 1053 -46.91 8.33 -24.06
N LEU A 1054 -45.74 7.78 -24.44
CA LEU A 1054 -44.94 6.96 -23.53
C LEU A 1054 -44.50 7.79 -22.30
N ALA A 1055 -44.00 9.02 -22.53
CA ALA A 1055 -43.55 9.91 -21.47
C ALA A 1055 -44.69 10.29 -20.50
N GLU A 1056 -45.92 10.45 -21.02
CA GLU A 1056 -47.12 10.73 -20.23
C GLU A 1056 -47.53 9.53 -19.38
N ASN A 1057 -47.72 8.34 -19.95
CA ASN A 1057 -48.09 7.13 -19.19
C ASN A 1057 -47.05 6.77 -18.12
N VAL A 1058 -45.75 6.91 -18.43
CA VAL A 1058 -44.66 6.67 -17.46
C VAL A 1058 -44.66 7.71 -16.33
N ARG A 1059 -45.04 8.98 -16.61
CA ARG A 1059 -45.18 10.04 -15.59
C ARG A 1059 -46.47 9.89 -14.78
N GLU A 1060 -47.57 9.43 -15.37
CA GLU A 1060 -48.84 9.07 -14.72
C GLU A 1060 -48.59 7.97 -13.68
N TYR A 1061 -48.00 6.83 -14.08
CA TYR A 1061 -47.63 5.75 -13.17
C TYR A 1061 -46.76 6.23 -12.00
N ARG A 1062 -45.82 7.14 -12.28
CA ARG A 1062 -44.98 7.79 -11.26
C ARG A 1062 -45.76 8.67 -10.28
N THR A 1063 -46.95 9.19 -10.61
CA THR A 1063 -47.80 9.91 -9.63
C THR A 1063 -48.32 9.00 -8.53
N HIS A 1064 -48.49 7.70 -8.82
CA HIS A 1064 -49.08 6.70 -7.93
C HIS A 1064 -48.03 5.86 -7.18
N VAL A 1065 -46.86 5.59 -7.78
CA VAL A 1065 -45.83 4.70 -7.21
C VAL A 1065 -44.56 5.48 -6.82
N SER A 1066 -44.06 5.27 -5.60
CA SER A 1066 -42.79 5.82 -5.12
C SER A 1066 -41.61 4.90 -5.48
N PHE A 1067 -40.62 5.44 -6.19
CA PHE A 1067 -39.41 4.72 -6.59
C PHE A 1067 -38.27 4.88 -5.57
N SER A 1068 -37.44 3.84 -5.46
CA SER A 1068 -36.15 3.87 -4.76
C SER A 1068 -35.13 4.77 -5.48
N LYS A 1069 -33.93 4.91 -4.90
CA LYS A 1069 -32.86 5.78 -5.40
C LYS A 1069 -32.50 5.47 -6.86
N ASP A 1070 -32.40 4.20 -7.21
CA ASP A 1070 -31.86 3.77 -8.50
C ASP A 1070 -32.94 3.79 -9.59
N ALA A 1071 -34.16 3.35 -9.26
CA ALA A 1071 -35.32 3.51 -10.13
C ALA A 1071 -35.65 4.98 -10.41
N LYS A 1072 -35.58 5.85 -9.39
CA LYS A 1072 -35.70 7.31 -9.58
C LYS A 1072 -34.59 7.87 -10.46
N THR A 1073 -33.35 7.36 -10.35
CA THR A 1073 -32.23 7.79 -11.19
C THR A 1073 -32.41 7.34 -12.65
N ALA A 1074 -32.90 6.13 -12.89
CA ALA A 1074 -33.21 5.62 -14.22
C ALA A 1074 -34.40 6.39 -14.86
N PHE A 1075 -35.47 6.62 -14.10
CA PHE A 1075 -36.62 7.44 -14.51
C PHE A 1075 -36.21 8.88 -14.85
N ASN A 1076 -35.37 9.53 -14.03
CA ASN A 1076 -34.86 10.87 -14.31
C ASN A 1076 -34.05 10.91 -15.63
N LYS A 1077 -33.20 9.90 -15.89
CA LYS A 1077 -32.46 9.79 -17.16
C LYS A 1077 -33.39 9.63 -18.36
N LEU A 1078 -34.43 8.80 -18.23
CA LEU A 1078 -35.46 8.65 -19.27
C LEU A 1078 -36.18 9.97 -19.55
N CYS A 1079 -36.69 10.65 -18.51
CA CYS A 1079 -37.37 11.93 -18.65
C CYS A 1079 -36.50 12.98 -19.36
N ASN A 1080 -35.22 13.07 -18.97
CA ASN A 1080 -34.26 13.97 -19.61
C ASN A 1080 -34.03 13.61 -21.09
N SER A 1081 -33.89 12.32 -21.43
CA SER A 1081 -33.74 11.86 -22.84
C SER A 1081 -34.98 12.09 -23.71
N LEU A 1082 -36.15 12.22 -23.09
CA LEU A 1082 -37.42 12.52 -23.74
C LEU A 1082 -37.78 14.01 -23.73
N GLY A 1083 -36.96 14.87 -23.11
CA GLY A 1083 -37.20 16.32 -23.01
C GLY A 1083 -38.32 16.72 -22.05
N VAL A 1084 -38.74 15.84 -21.13
CA VAL A 1084 -39.87 16.07 -20.22
C VAL A 1084 -39.44 16.28 -18.76
N SER A 1085 -40.24 17.03 -18.00
CA SER A 1085 -39.95 17.25 -16.58
C SER A 1085 -40.11 15.97 -15.75
N HIS A 1086 -39.01 15.55 -15.11
CA HIS A 1086 -38.97 14.46 -14.14
C HIS A 1086 -39.63 14.81 -12.79
N ILE A 1087 -40.03 16.07 -12.58
CA ILE A 1087 -40.79 16.49 -11.40
C ILE A 1087 -42.26 16.14 -11.63
N VAL A 1088 -42.78 15.27 -10.76
CA VAL A 1088 -44.14 14.74 -10.81
C VAL A 1088 -44.79 14.98 -9.45
N LYS A 1089 -46.01 15.57 -9.44
CA LYS A 1089 -46.81 15.71 -8.21
C LYS A 1089 -47.38 14.33 -7.85
N MET A 1090 -47.06 13.84 -6.65
CA MET A 1090 -47.63 12.58 -6.14
C MET A 1090 -49.14 12.78 -5.88
N LYS A 1091 -49.99 11.85 -6.33
CA LYS A 1091 -51.40 11.85 -5.95
C LYS A 1091 -51.51 11.34 -4.50
N GLN A 1092 -52.29 12.03 -3.67
CA GLN A 1092 -52.54 11.56 -2.29
C GLN A 1092 -53.61 10.46 -2.32
N ASN A 1093 -53.20 9.20 -2.23
CA ASN A 1093 -54.16 8.10 -2.00
C ASN A 1093 -54.64 8.16 -0.53
N VAL A 1094 -55.83 8.71 -0.33
CA VAL A 1094 -56.44 8.88 1.00
C VAL A 1094 -57.10 7.57 1.46
N THR A 1095 -56.49 6.99 2.49
CA THR A 1095 -57.01 5.97 3.44
C THR A 1095 -57.29 4.53 2.99
N LYS A 1096 -56.73 3.62 3.81
CA LYS A 1096 -57.31 2.36 4.33
C LYS A 1096 -57.69 1.27 3.32
N ILE A 1097 -56.82 0.26 3.22
CA ILE A 1097 -57.31 -1.12 3.36
C ILE A 1097 -57.54 -1.35 4.87
N SER A 1098 -58.74 -1.77 5.24
CA SER A 1098 -59.06 -2.27 6.58
C SER A 1098 -58.52 -3.68 6.76
N THR A 1099 -57.98 -3.94 7.94
CA THR A 1099 -57.54 -5.27 8.39
C THR A 1099 -58.70 -6.21 8.62
N THR A 1100 -58.59 -7.45 8.10
CA THR A 1100 -58.99 -8.73 8.73
C THR A 1100 -60.49 -8.93 9.11
N THR A 1101 -61.01 -10.16 9.26
CA THR A 1101 -60.34 -11.46 9.46
C THR A 1101 -61.14 -12.62 8.85
N GLU A 1102 -60.43 -13.68 8.49
CA GLU A 1102 -60.82 -15.11 8.53
C GLU A 1102 -62.05 -15.67 7.79
N GLU A 1103 -61.89 -16.94 7.42
CA GLU A 1103 -62.98 -17.88 7.20
C GLU A 1103 -63.43 -18.38 8.59
N LYS A 1104 -64.67 -18.14 9.04
CA LYS A 1104 -65.75 -17.39 8.37
C LYS A 1104 -66.75 -16.77 9.37
N ASP A 1105 -67.39 -15.72 8.86
CA ASP A 1105 -68.73 -15.23 9.21
C ASP A 1105 -68.97 -14.52 10.57
N GLU A 1106 -69.97 -13.62 10.49
CA GLU A 1106 -70.85 -13.08 11.53
C GLU A 1106 -70.40 -11.97 12.53
N GLN A 1107 -70.80 -10.74 12.16
CA GLN A 1107 -71.80 -9.91 12.88
C GLN A 1107 -71.43 -8.79 13.90
N GLN A 1108 -72.23 -7.71 13.77
CA GLN A 1108 -72.73 -6.73 14.77
C GLN A 1108 -71.91 -5.49 15.27
N VAL A 1109 -72.26 -4.33 14.69
CA VAL A 1109 -72.92 -3.14 15.32
C VAL A 1109 -72.22 -2.31 16.44
N ASN A 1110 -72.07 -0.99 16.15
CA ASN A 1110 -72.02 0.22 17.00
C ASN A 1110 -71.16 0.29 18.29
N GLY A 1111 -70.58 1.47 18.55
CA GLY A 1111 -70.09 1.84 19.89
C GLY A 1111 -69.14 3.04 19.91
N ASP A 1112 -69.14 3.80 21.01
CA ASP A 1112 -68.35 5.01 21.20
C ASP A 1112 -67.22 4.81 22.25
N ALA A 1113 -66.22 5.72 22.23
CA ALA A 1113 -65.22 6.00 23.26
C ALA A 1113 -64.11 4.98 23.68
N LYS A 1114 -62.87 5.50 23.61
CA LYS A 1114 -61.74 5.38 24.58
C LYS A 1114 -61.02 4.02 24.89
N VAL A 1115 -59.71 4.09 24.62
CA VAL A 1115 -58.57 3.67 25.49
C VAL A 1115 -57.94 2.26 25.34
N GLU A 1116 -56.59 2.30 25.36
CA GLU A 1116 -55.59 1.25 25.65
C GLU A 1116 -54.89 0.43 24.54
N LYS A 1117 -53.70 -0.06 24.92
CA LYS A 1117 -52.85 -1.11 24.32
C LYS A 1117 -52.37 -0.95 22.86
N LYS A 1118 -51.29 -0.15 22.69
CA LYS A 1118 -50.17 -0.51 21.79
C LYS A 1118 -48.80 -0.18 22.39
N LYS A 1119 -48.18 -1.19 23.02
CA LYS A 1119 -46.76 -1.25 23.46
C LYS A 1119 -46.14 -2.55 22.92
N LYS A 1120 -44.80 -2.63 22.90
CA LYS A 1120 -43.95 -3.64 22.21
C LYS A 1120 -43.84 -3.41 20.68
N ASN A 1121 -42.87 -4.09 20.07
CA ASN A 1121 -42.45 -4.04 18.65
C ASN A 1121 -41.92 -2.71 18.06
N LYS A 1122 -41.69 -1.65 18.86
CA LYS A 1122 -40.93 -0.44 18.44
C LYS A 1122 -39.54 -0.28 19.10
N LYS A 1123 -38.94 -1.37 19.60
CA LYS A 1123 -37.66 -1.31 20.35
C LYS A 1123 -36.43 -1.87 19.61
N VAL A 1124 -36.55 -3.05 18.98
CA VAL A 1124 -35.40 -3.79 18.41
C VAL A 1124 -34.67 -3.05 17.28
N ASN A 1125 -35.40 -2.36 16.39
CA ASN A 1125 -34.80 -1.71 15.23
C ASN A 1125 -34.07 -0.38 15.54
N ASN A 1126 -34.25 0.17 16.76
CA ASN A 1126 -33.55 1.40 17.19
C ASN A 1126 -32.19 1.10 17.84
N GLU A 1127 -32.00 -0.09 18.41
CA GLU A 1127 -30.74 -0.48 19.05
C GLU A 1127 -29.67 -0.83 17.99
N LYS A 1128 -30.01 -1.61 16.94
CA LYS A 1128 -29.10 -1.82 15.78
C LYS A 1128 -28.72 -0.52 15.05
N LEU A 1129 -29.62 0.47 14.98
CA LEU A 1129 -29.34 1.78 14.37
C LEU A 1129 -28.50 2.73 15.25
N LYS A 1130 -28.52 2.54 16.57
CA LYS A 1130 -27.54 3.18 17.48
C LYS A 1130 -26.18 2.52 17.31
N LEU A 1131 -26.09 1.21 17.48
CA LEU A 1131 -24.82 0.47 17.41
C LEU A 1131 -24.10 0.68 16.07
N LYS A 1132 -24.81 0.75 14.92
CA LYS A 1132 -24.17 1.04 13.62
C LYS A 1132 -23.74 2.51 13.43
N LYS A 1133 -24.23 3.45 14.26
CA LYS A 1133 -23.70 4.83 14.36
C LYS A 1133 -22.54 4.92 15.35
N GLU A 1134 -22.63 4.20 16.46
CA GLU A 1134 -21.66 4.16 17.55
C GLU A 1134 -20.36 3.47 17.10
N ALA A 1135 -20.47 2.31 16.46
CA ALA A 1135 -19.37 1.65 15.78
C ALA A 1135 -18.79 2.49 14.63
N LYS A 1136 -19.61 3.28 13.91
CA LYS A 1136 -19.09 4.21 12.88
C LYS A 1136 -18.44 5.46 13.49
N SER A 1137 -18.84 5.87 14.69
CA SER A 1137 -18.14 6.91 15.47
C SER A 1137 -16.78 6.39 15.91
N LEU A 1138 -16.72 5.21 16.54
CA LEU A 1138 -15.49 4.55 16.97
C LEU A 1138 -14.54 4.25 15.80
N ARG A 1139 -15.07 3.88 14.63
CA ARG A 1139 -14.28 3.69 13.40
C ARG A 1139 -13.84 5.00 12.73
N LEU A 1140 -14.50 6.15 13.00
CA LEU A 1140 -13.94 7.46 12.66
C LEU A 1140 -12.92 7.95 13.71
N GLN A 1141 -13.10 7.61 14.99
CA GLN A 1141 -12.15 7.91 16.07
C GLN A 1141 -10.81 7.20 15.82
N SER A 1142 -10.83 5.91 15.52
CA SER A 1142 -9.62 5.14 15.14
C SER A 1142 -9.06 5.48 13.75
N LEU A 1143 -9.85 6.07 12.84
CA LEU A 1143 -9.36 6.59 11.55
C LEU A 1143 -9.01 8.10 11.57
N SER A 1144 -8.96 8.74 12.74
CA SER A 1144 -8.50 10.14 12.89
C SER A 1144 -7.20 10.30 13.70
N GLU A 1145 -6.66 9.21 14.24
CA GLU A 1145 -5.32 9.18 14.86
C GLU A 1145 -4.18 9.01 13.82
N GLY A 1146 -4.52 9.03 12.52
CA GLY A 1146 -3.56 8.98 11.41
C GLY A 1146 -3.66 10.19 10.49
N PHE A 1147 -2.57 10.97 10.41
CA PHE A 1147 -2.30 12.03 9.42
C PHE A 1147 -3.26 13.23 9.33
N SER A 1148 -2.89 14.32 9.99
CA SER A 1148 -3.25 15.69 9.57
C SER A 1148 -2.03 16.63 9.57
N SER A 1149 -1.15 16.47 8.58
CA SER A 1149 -0.24 17.56 8.18
C SER A 1149 -1.03 18.61 7.38
N LYS A 1150 -0.79 19.92 7.49
CA LYS A 1150 0.36 20.66 8.05
C LYS A 1150 -0.09 21.84 8.92
N VAL A 1151 0.84 22.38 9.71
CA VAL A 1151 0.74 23.60 10.53
C VAL A 1151 -0.21 23.49 11.73
N ASP A 1152 0.34 23.08 12.88
CA ASP A 1152 -0.25 23.33 14.21
C ASP A 1152 0.89 23.53 15.24
N PHE A 1153 0.59 24.20 16.35
CA PHE A 1153 1.53 24.56 17.41
C PHE A 1153 1.34 23.64 18.63
N SER A 1154 2.40 22.94 19.04
CA SER A 1154 2.35 22.01 20.18
C SER A 1154 2.31 22.74 21.53
N GLU A 1155 1.34 22.40 22.38
CA GLU A 1155 1.34 22.78 23.80
C GLU A 1155 2.04 21.72 24.67
N ASP A 1156 2.78 22.19 25.68
CA ASP A 1156 3.40 21.36 26.71
C ASP A 1156 2.48 21.23 27.93
N LYS A 1157 2.44 20.03 28.52
CA LYS A 1157 2.00 19.85 29.91
C LYS A 1157 3.06 19.14 30.75
N ILE A 1158 3.01 19.44 32.03
CA ILE A 1158 3.80 18.88 33.13
C ILE A 1158 2.79 18.21 34.08
N ALA A 1159 3.18 17.11 34.71
CA ALA A 1159 2.44 16.47 35.78
C ALA A 1159 3.14 16.74 37.13
N GLU A 1160 2.34 16.89 38.19
CA GLU A 1160 2.78 16.81 39.59
C GLU A 1160 1.69 16.03 40.34
N ASP A 1161 2.10 15.05 41.15
CA ASP A 1161 1.22 14.14 41.87
C ASP A 1161 0.84 14.70 43.25
N ILE A 1162 -0.42 14.52 43.67
CA ILE A 1162 -0.85 14.65 45.06
C ILE A 1162 -1.90 13.57 45.35
N ASP A 1163 -1.50 12.53 46.08
CA ASP A 1163 -2.44 11.60 46.73
C ASP A 1163 -3.04 12.25 47.98
N VAL A 1164 -4.36 12.40 48.02
CA VAL A 1164 -5.15 12.44 49.27
C VAL A 1164 -6.46 11.70 49.02
N GLU A 1165 -6.57 10.49 49.57
CA GLU A 1165 -7.85 9.82 49.70
C GLU A 1165 -8.70 10.53 50.77
N MET A 1166 -9.96 10.82 50.44
CA MET A 1166 -11.04 10.86 51.41
C MET A 1166 -12.27 10.21 50.78
N GLU A 1167 -12.55 8.98 51.20
CA GLU A 1167 -13.90 8.43 51.11
C GLU A 1167 -14.83 9.25 52.00
N ASP A 1168 -16.09 9.49 51.57
CA ASP A 1168 -17.23 8.99 52.34
C ASP A 1168 -18.55 9.00 51.54
N SER A 1169 -19.41 8.04 51.88
CA SER A 1169 -20.87 8.03 51.75
C SER A 1169 -21.55 7.91 50.37
N GLU A 1170 -22.62 7.12 50.35
CA GLU A 1170 -23.41 6.75 49.17
C GLU A 1170 -24.68 7.63 48.96
N GLU A 1171 -25.43 7.28 47.91
CA GLU A 1171 -26.89 7.38 47.72
C GLU A 1171 -27.80 7.93 48.87
N LYS A 1172 -28.94 8.63 48.66
CA LYS A 1172 -29.97 8.45 47.60
C LYS A 1172 -31.00 9.62 47.55
N LYS A 1173 -31.21 10.20 46.36
CA LYS A 1173 -32.47 10.70 45.75
C LYS A 1173 -33.73 11.05 46.63
N ASN A 1174 -34.20 12.31 46.46
CA ASN A 1174 -35.53 12.73 45.92
C ASN A 1174 -36.73 13.31 46.76
N LYS A 1175 -37.46 14.21 46.06
CA LYS A 1175 -38.93 14.52 46.05
C LYS A 1175 -39.58 15.60 46.96
N LYS A 1176 -40.58 16.30 46.37
CA LYS A 1176 -41.52 17.25 47.00
C LYS A 1176 -42.77 16.56 47.58
N LYS A 1177 -43.37 17.15 48.63
CA LYS A 1177 -44.59 16.69 49.34
C LYS A 1177 -45.88 17.43 48.95
N ARG A 1178 -47.02 16.75 49.12
CA ARG A 1178 -48.32 17.21 49.69
C ARG A 1178 -49.05 15.91 50.16
N LYS A 1179 -49.73 15.81 51.31
CA LYS A 1179 -50.26 16.80 52.30
C LYS A 1179 -50.47 16.16 53.70
N LYS A 1180 -50.39 16.99 54.75
CA LYS A 1180 -51.10 16.95 56.07
C LYS A 1180 -50.82 15.88 57.17
N LYS A 1181 -50.51 16.45 58.37
CA LYS A 1181 -50.94 16.16 59.77
C LYS A 1181 -50.45 14.90 60.52
N THR A 1182 -50.10 15.16 61.81
CA THR A 1182 -50.11 14.28 63.02
C THR A 1182 -49.33 12.96 62.99
N SER A 1183 -48.64 12.49 64.04
CA SER A 1183 -48.02 13.01 65.30
C SER A 1183 -47.70 11.76 66.15
N THR A 1184 -46.67 11.78 67.02
CA THR A 1184 -46.19 10.61 67.84
C THR A 1184 -45.78 9.38 66.99
N SER A 1185 -44.93 8.44 67.40
CA SER A 1185 -43.88 8.28 68.44
C SER A 1185 -42.98 7.13 67.92
N GLU A 1186 -41.65 7.06 68.14
CA GLU A 1186 -40.98 6.58 69.37
C GLU A 1186 -41.42 5.17 69.83
N PRO A 1187 -40.54 4.35 70.43
CA PRO A 1187 -39.17 4.62 70.90
C PRO A 1187 -38.12 3.81 70.05
N GLU A 1188 -36.82 3.64 70.35
CA GLU A 1188 -36.11 3.49 71.65
C GLU A 1188 -36.74 2.31 72.44
N GLU A 1189 -36.21 1.71 73.50
CA GLU A 1189 -35.01 1.79 74.34
C GLU A 1189 -34.75 0.28 74.72
N GLU A 1190 -33.61 -0.26 75.16
CA GLU A 1190 -32.63 0.08 76.19
C GLU A 1190 -31.28 -0.59 75.77
N MET A 1191 -30.10 -0.01 75.95
CA MET A 1191 -29.33 0.25 77.19
C MET A 1191 -28.63 -1.01 77.76
N GLN A 1192 -27.54 -0.79 78.51
CA GLN A 1192 -26.81 -1.76 79.36
C GLN A 1192 -25.99 -2.88 78.67
N GLU A 1193 -24.86 -3.36 79.22
CA GLU A 1193 -23.83 -2.73 80.09
C GLU A 1193 -22.56 -3.64 80.12
N GLU A 1194 -21.44 -3.15 80.67
CA GLU A 1194 -20.29 -3.96 81.15
C GLU A 1194 -19.53 -4.88 80.14
N THR A 1195 -18.46 -5.62 80.53
CA THR A 1195 -17.16 -5.13 81.02
C THR A 1195 -15.98 -5.99 80.50
N ASN A 1196 -14.76 -5.43 80.54
CA ASN A 1196 -13.43 -6.07 80.71
C ASN A 1196 -13.23 -7.60 80.52
N THR A 1197 -12.28 -7.98 79.64
CA THR A 1197 -11.07 -8.80 79.98
C THR A 1197 -10.13 -8.89 78.75
N LYS A 1198 -8.87 -8.45 78.77
CA LYS A 1198 -7.66 -9.01 79.43
C LYS A 1198 -7.31 -10.48 79.10
N LYS A 1199 -6.57 -10.72 78.00
CA LYS A 1199 -5.31 -11.53 77.88
C LYS A 1199 -4.96 -11.79 76.38
N ASN A 1200 -3.75 -12.12 75.89
CA ASN A 1200 -2.32 -11.84 76.20
C ASN A 1200 -1.41 -13.02 75.73
N LYS A 1201 -0.68 -12.88 74.60
CA LYS A 1201 0.64 -13.49 74.19
C LYS A 1201 0.80 -13.40 72.64
N LYS A 1202 1.94 -13.15 71.97
CA LYS A 1202 3.38 -13.60 72.06
C LYS A 1202 3.59 -15.02 71.50
N ARG A 1203 4.56 -15.36 70.62
CA ARG A 1203 5.95 -14.92 70.28
C ARG A 1203 6.22 -15.10 68.75
N LYS A 1204 7.24 -14.58 68.04
CA LYS A 1204 8.61 -14.02 68.28
C LYS A 1204 9.81 -15.01 68.28
N LYS A 1205 10.66 -15.00 67.23
CA LYS A 1205 12.17 -15.11 67.18
C LYS A 1205 12.65 -15.42 65.72
N LYS A 1206 13.90 -15.23 65.26
CA LYS A 1206 15.26 -14.87 65.80
C LYS A 1206 16.06 -14.16 64.64
N ASN A 1207 16.92 -13.15 64.87
CA ASN A 1207 18.41 -13.17 64.99
C ASN A 1207 19.20 -13.90 63.87
N SER A 1208 20.39 -13.48 63.40
CA SER A 1208 21.23 -12.23 63.42
C SER A 1208 22.46 -12.50 62.48
N THR A 1209 23.65 -11.86 62.36
CA THR A 1209 24.52 -10.80 62.98
C THR A 1209 25.76 -10.66 62.01
N SER A 1210 26.67 -9.67 61.95
CA SER A 1210 26.86 -8.30 62.51
C SER A 1210 28.11 -7.61 61.88
N GLU A 1211 28.15 -6.26 61.88
CA GLU A 1211 29.33 -5.35 62.03
C GLU A 1211 30.48 -5.18 60.98
N GLU A 1212 30.90 -3.89 60.88
CA GLU A 1212 32.26 -3.30 60.71
C GLU A 1212 33.10 -3.27 59.39
N THR A 1213 33.18 -2.04 58.82
CA THR A 1213 34.37 -1.20 58.46
C THR A 1213 35.46 -1.56 57.41
N VAL A 1214 35.58 -0.66 56.41
CA VAL A 1214 36.78 0.17 56.04
C VAL A 1214 37.97 -0.41 55.21
N ASP A 1215 38.18 0.26 54.07
CA ASP A 1215 39.41 0.57 53.27
C ASP A 1215 40.36 -0.44 52.58
N GLU A 1216 40.92 0.10 51.48
CA GLU A 1216 42.23 -0.11 50.82
C GLU A 1216 42.78 -1.52 50.50
N THR A 1217 42.73 -1.86 49.19
CA THR A 1217 43.86 -2.10 48.24
C THR A 1217 45.23 -2.68 48.70
N PRO A 1218 46.06 -3.30 47.81
CA PRO A 1218 45.77 -3.98 46.51
C PRO A 1218 46.69 -5.21 46.21
N LYS A 1219 46.72 -5.63 44.92
CA LYS A 1219 47.84 -6.25 44.14
C LYS A 1219 48.12 -7.76 44.15
N ASN A 1220 48.04 -8.29 42.92
CA ASN A 1220 49.02 -9.13 42.20
C ASN A 1220 49.13 -10.65 42.47
N ALA A 1221 49.36 -11.35 41.33
CA ALA A 1221 50.19 -12.55 41.16
C ALA A 1221 49.68 -13.90 41.75
N GLU A 1222 49.92 -15.06 41.14
CA GLU A 1222 50.20 -15.42 39.74
C GLU A 1222 50.06 -16.96 39.58
N ASN A 1223 49.84 -17.47 38.36
CA ASN A 1223 49.90 -18.91 38.01
C ASN A 1223 48.84 -19.84 38.70
N GLY A 1224 48.50 -21.04 38.19
CA GLY A 1224 48.80 -21.59 36.85
C GLY A 1224 48.35 -23.04 36.61
N VAL A 1225 47.88 -23.31 35.38
CA VAL A 1225 48.21 -24.52 34.59
C VAL A 1225 47.63 -25.92 35.00
N LYS A 1226 46.47 -26.24 34.39
CA LYS A 1226 46.12 -27.50 33.66
C LYS A 1226 45.85 -28.87 34.38
N LYS A 1227 44.58 -29.29 34.26
CA LYS A 1227 44.05 -30.53 33.61
C LYS A 1227 44.46 -31.94 34.13
N LYS A 1228 43.43 -32.75 34.48
CA LYS A 1228 42.89 -33.90 33.69
C LYS A 1228 41.65 -34.52 34.41
N ASN A 1229 40.46 -34.57 33.78
CA ASN A 1229 39.88 -35.72 33.01
C ASN A 1229 39.41 -36.92 33.88
N LYS A 1230 38.28 -37.61 33.63
CA LYS A 1230 37.13 -37.39 32.70
C LYS A 1230 36.04 -38.47 32.91
N LYS A 1231 34.75 -38.12 32.75
CA LYS A 1231 33.61 -38.90 32.16
C LYS A 1231 32.27 -38.30 32.65
N LYS A 1232 31.12 -38.36 31.97
CA LYS A 1232 30.65 -38.44 30.55
C LYS A 1232 29.11 -38.61 30.64
N LYS A 1233 28.21 -38.37 29.67
CA LYS A 1233 28.19 -38.18 28.20
C LYS A 1233 26.83 -37.45 27.90
N SER A 1234 26.73 -36.38 27.12
CA SER A 1234 26.67 -36.29 25.63
C SER A 1234 25.34 -36.69 24.97
N VAL A 1235 24.85 -35.98 23.96
CA VAL A 1235 25.23 -34.65 23.41
C VAL A 1235 23.96 -34.08 22.76
#